data_AF-A0A6M4GZ17-F1
#
_entry.id   AF-A0A6M4GZ17-F1
#
_cell.length_a   1.000
_cell.length_b   1.000
_cell.length_c   1.000
_cell.angle_alpha   90.00
_cell.angle_beta   90.00
_cell.angle_gamma   90.00
#
_symmetry.space_group_name_H-M   'P 1'
#
loop_
_entity.id
_entity.type
_entity.pdbx_description
1 polymer ?
#
loop_
_entity_poly.entity_id
_entity_poly.type
_entity_poly.pdbx_seq_one_letter_code
_entity_poly.pdbx_strand_id
1 'polypeptide(L)'
;MFARLIAAVALLAGFALTAGAATVPVGFVDRQIATGFTSPTSLTVLPDGRVLAMQQNGIIRIVKGDVLLAANFWGVPNVDSTNERGCLGIVPDPQFATNHFVYIYCTITNGTASNNRIIRVTEANDTIVANSATTIFQLPNVPSATRWHMGGALKFAPDGKLYVAVGNHEDNPQPPSTANSQNLASAFGKILRINKDGTIPSDNPYVSVTGAYTAIWNIGHRNPFAFDIQPVTGRMMIGDVGQGTWEEINDGIRGGNYGWPNYEGPENDANFNPPFYSYNHNTGGCSVTGVAFYNPTTSQFPASYVGKVLFEDFCQGNIRVLDTSNAAVTAFVTGISFPTNLAVAPDGGVYYMARNQQTGNPNPGGGTLSKITYTGSQAPRITLNPQSQTIVLGSPVTFTVAADGATSYQWQRNGTNISGATATSYTLAATATGDNAARFRATATNSFGSTFSSEATLTVTTNRFPVATINLPAATTEFKSGDVVNYSGTGTDPEDGNLPASAFTWQVDFQHDSHQHPFIAATTGATSGSFTVPDFETEANVWLRVFLTVRDSGGSTNSVSRNIYPGTQLSSLTPIGTPVNAWGPYEKDRSNGEQGAADGRPMVIGGIPFNKGLGVHAPSELRFNLGGTCSGNFVSDVGIDDEVGDNGSVVFQVYLDNVLAYDSGLMRGSEGRKSLSVSVAGKTELRLVVTDGGDGNGYDHADWGAGRITGCGSAPPVVSITNLSVKDTANAADWSVRTNLQNGNQVYGDRTFTFTTVPSLVAGSAWIRTANDSKTFTGNPAVTFSIGAAQDVYVGANDIGPKPSWIDATWVDSGQNIVTLEADGTSRTYSLFRKRFNAGMVSLGPWGSGSSMYLIIVK
;
A
#
# COMPACT_ATOMS: atom_id res chain seq x y z
N MET A 1 30.06 39.29 -49.77
CA MET A 1 29.43 38.48 -50.85
C MET A 1 28.61 37.38 -50.19
N PHE A 2 27.32 37.38 -50.51
CA PHE A 2 26.20 36.47 -50.21
C PHE A 2 26.46 35.05 -49.65
N ALA A 3 25.60 34.63 -48.71
CA ALA A 3 24.67 33.48 -48.87
C ALA A 3 23.69 33.36 -47.66
N ARG A 4 22.44 33.78 -47.85
CA ARG A 4 21.19 32.98 -47.78
C ARG A 4 20.97 32.12 -46.51
N LEU A 5 19.97 32.50 -45.71
CA LEU A 5 19.15 31.55 -44.96
C LEU A 5 17.66 31.91 -45.12
N ILE A 6 16.86 30.89 -45.41
CA ILE A 6 15.43 30.94 -45.73
C ILE A 6 14.63 31.16 -44.44
N ALA A 7 13.74 32.15 -44.44
CA ALA A 7 12.78 32.37 -43.36
C ALA A 7 11.59 31.42 -43.50
N ALA A 8 11.43 30.50 -42.55
CA ALA A 8 10.19 29.76 -42.34
C ALA A 8 9.36 30.51 -41.28
N VAL A 9 8.25 31.12 -41.71
CA VAL A 9 7.25 31.71 -40.82
C VAL A 9 6.43 30.56 -40.24
N ALA A 10 6.76 30.13 -39.03
CA ALA A 10 5.91 29.25 -38.24
C ALA A 10 4.85 30.11 -37.53
N LEU A 11 3.60 30.00 -37.98
CA LEU A 11 2.43 30.50 -37.26
C LEU A 11 2.27 29.64 -35.99
N LEU A 12 2.87 30.08 -34.88
CA LEU A 12 2.58 29.53 -33.55
C LEU A 12 1.20 30.06 -33.13
N ALA A 13 0.16 29.31 -33.47
CA ALA A 13 -1.11 29.39 -32.77
C ALA A 13 -0.86 28.89 -31.34
N GLY A 14 -0.55 29.81 -30.43
CA GLY A 14 -0.48 29.53 -29.01
C GLY A 14 -1.86 29.07 -28.54
N PHE A 15 -2.03 27.77 -28.32
CA PHE A 15 -3.11 27.27 -27.51
C PHE A 15 -2.86 27.76 -26.08
N ALA A 16 -3.45 28.91 -25.73
CA ALA A 16 -3.72 29.21 -24.34
C ALA A 16 -4.69 28.13 -23.85
N LEU A 17 -4.18 27.14 -23.11
CA LEU A 17 -5.01 26.27 -22.30
C LEU A 17 -5.78 27.19 -21.36
N THR A 18 -7.06 27.41 -21.65
CA THR A 18 -7.99 27.98 -20.67
C THR A 18 -7.96 27.04 -19.47
N ALA A 19 -7.47 27.53 -18.32
CA ALA A 19 -7.55 26.78 -17.07
C ALA A 19 -9.01 26.32 -16.90
N GLY A 20 -9.22 25.01 -16.83
CA GLY A 20 -10.56 24.45 -16.64
C GLY A 20 -11.11 24.93 -15.30
N ALA A 21 -12.41 25.24 -15.24
CA ALA A 21 -13.09 25.47 -13.96
C ALA A 21 -12.95 24.23 -13.07
N ALA A 22 -12.77 24.44 -11.76
CA ALA A 22 -12.67 23.33 -10.84
C ALA A 22 -14.00 22.55 -10.80
N THR A 23 -13.92 21.24 -10.54
CA THR A 23 -15.12 20.43 -10.37
C THR A 23 -15.62 20.57 -8.94
N VAL A 24 -16.85 21.05 -8.79
CA VAL A 24 -17.54 21.22 -7.50
C VAL A 24 -18.79 20.32 -7.42
N PRO A 25 -19.33 20.07 -6.22
CA PRO A 25 -20.55 19.27 -6.05
C PRO A 25 -21.78 19.99 -6.61
N VAL A 26 -22.85 19.24 -6.86
CA VAL A 26 -24.11 19.80 -7.35
C VAL A 26 -24.65 20.85 -6.37
N GLY A 27 -25.14 21.95 -6.94
CA GLY A 27 -25.60 23.11 -6.18
C GLY A 27 -24.48 24.10 -5.83
N PHE A 28 -23.22 23.72 -5.99
CA PHE A 28 -22.09 24.66 -5.93
C PHE A 28 -21.75 25.19 -7.32
N VAL A 29 -21.14 26.37 -7.35
CA VAL A 29 -20.61 27.03 -8.54
C VAL A 29 -19.21 27.51 -8.21
N ASP A 30 -18.23 27.04 -8.98
CA ASP A 30 -16.89 27.64 -9.04
C ASP A 30 -16.87 28.73 -10.11
N ARG A 31 -16.42 29.93 -9.75
CA ARG A 31 -16.23 31.04 -10.67
C ARG A 31 -14.83 31.61 -10.51
N GLN A 32 -14.06 31.60 -11.59
CA GLN A 32 -12.81 32.33 -11.66
C GLN A 32 -13.07 33.84 -11.61
N ILE A 33 -12.49 34.50 -10.61
CA ILE A 33 -12.69 35.92 -10.31
C ILE A 33 -11.61 36.77 -10.96
N ALA A 34 -10.36 36.28 -10.94
CA ALA A 34 -9.23 37.00 -11.47
C ALA A 34 -8.13 36.06 -11.98
N THR A 35 -7.34 36.56 -12.92
CA THR A 35 -6.15 35.91 -13.48
C THR A 35 -5.00 36.90 -13.49
N GLY A 36 -3.82 36.49 -13.98
CA GLY A 36 -2.69 37.40 -14.13
C GLY A 36 -1.82 37.52 -12.88
N PHE A 37 -1.97 36.61 -11.91
CA PHE A 37 -1.10 36.57 -10.72
C PHE A 37 0.22 35.88 -11.04
N THR A 38 1.33 36.39 -10.50
CA THR A 38 2.65 35.76 -10.60
C THR A 38 2.98 35.08 -9.27
N SER A 39 3.04 33.75 -9.27
CA SER A 39 3.33 32.94 -8.08
C SER A 39 2.51 33.36 -6.84
N PRO A 40 1.17 33.31 -6.89
CA PRO A 40 0.32 33.66 -5.75
C PRO A 40 0.57 32.72 -4.57
N THR A 41 0.65 33.28 -3.36
CA THR A 41 1.06 32.55 -2.13
C THR A 41 -0.02 32.52 -1.08
N SER A 42 -0.61 33.67 -0.72
CA SER A 42 -1.66 33.76 0.30
C SER A 42 -2.70 34.84 -0.03
N LEU A 43 -3.92 34.67 0.47
CA LEU A 43 -5.00 35.63 0.34
C LEU A 43 -5.65 35.90 1.70
N THR A 44 -6.33 37.04 1.81
CA THR A 44 -7.24 37.29 2.93
C THR A 44 -8.46 38.08 2.46
N VAL A 45 -9.60 37.83 3.11
CA VAL A 45 -10.84 38.55 2.86
C VAL A 45 -11.03 39.57 3.98
N LEU A 46 -11.15 40.84 3.62
CA LEU A 46 -11.44 41.92 4.54
C LEU A 46 -12.90 41.84 5.02
N PRO A 47 -13.24 42.41 6.20
CA PRO A 47 -14.62 42.40 6.72
C PRO A 47 -15.67 42.99 5.77
N ASP A 48 -15.26 43.86 4.85
CA ASP A 48 -16.12 44.48 3.83
C ASP A 48 -16.22 43.67 2.51
N GLY A 49 -15.60 42.49 2.45
CA GLY A 49 -15.63 41.58 1.31
C GLY A 49 -14.55 41.84 0.24
N ARG A 50 -13.72 42.88 0.38
CA ARG A 50 -12.54 43.04 -0.48
C ARG A 50 -11.54 41.91 -0.21
N VAL A 51 -10.84 41.45 -1.25
CA VAL A 51 -9.81 40.41 -1.12
C VAL A 51 -8.45 41.02 -1.39
N LEU A 52 -7.50 40.79 -0.49
CA LEU A 52 -6.08 41.06 -0.72
C LEU A 52 -5.41 39.75 -1.14
N ALA A 53 -4.86 39.72 -2.35
CA ALA A 53 -4.20 38.55 -2.93
C ALA A 53 -2.71 38.82 -3.10
N MET A 54 -1.88 38.01 -2.45
CA MET A 54 -0.45 38.23 -2.34
C MET A 54 0.32 37.34 -3.30
N GLN A 55 1.35 37.92 -3.90
CA GLN A 55 2.33 37.24 -4.72
C GLN A 55 3.63 37.05 -3.96
N GLN A 56 4.35 35.98 -4.28
CA GLN A 56 5.63 35.64 -3.67
C GLN A 56 6.65 36.80 -3.70
N ASN A 57 6.66 37.58 -4.78
CA ASN A 57 7.55 38.72 -4.98
C ASN A 57 7.15 40.00 -4.20
N GLY A 58 6.13 39.92 -3.34
CA GLY A 58 5.70 41.03 -2.49
C GLY A 58 4.70 42.00 -3.11
N ILE A 59 4.22 41.74 -4.32
CA ILE A 59 3.09 42.48 -4.86
C ILE A 59 1.81 41.95 -4.21
N ILE A 60 1.04 42.84 -3.60
CA ILE A 60 -0.28 42.57 -3.06
C ILE A 60 -1.31 43.25 -3.98
N ARG A 61 -2.19 42.45 -4.57
CA ARG A 61 -3.29 42.87 -5.41
C ARG A 61 -4.56 42.99 -4.58
N ILE A 62 -5.52 43.79 -5.06
CA ILE A 62 -6.82 43.95 -4.43
C ILE A 62 -7.94 43.63 -5.40
N VAL A 63 -8.92 42.88 -4.91
CA VAL A 63 -10.15 42.52 -5.62
C VAL A 63 -11.32 43.12 -4.87
N LYS A 64 -12.20 43.83 -5.58
CA LYS A 64 -13.36 44.52 -5.02
C LYS A 64 -14.60 44.20 -5.84
N GLY A 65 -15.64 43.69 -5.19
CA GLY A 65 -16.85 43.25 -5.90
C GLY A 65 -16.55 42.20 -6.97
N ASP A 66 -15.64 41.26 -6.67
CA ASP A 66 -15.17 40.22 -7.59
C ASP A 66 -14.50 40.74 -8.88
N VAL A 67 -13.93 41.95 -8.83
CA VAL A 67 -13.13 42.52 -9.91
C VAL A 67 -11.73 42.86 -9.42
N LEU A 68 -10.70 42.37 -10.11
CA LEU A 68 -9.31 42.72 -9.85
C LEU A 68 -9.07 44.18 -10.23
N LEU A 69 -8.60 44.98 -9.27
CA LEU A 69 -8.27 46.38 -9.55
C LEU A 69 -6.94 46.49 -10.33
N ALA A 70 -6.85 47.54 -11.14
CA ALA A 70 -5.66 47.84 -11.93
C ALA A 70 -4.46 48.21 -11.04
N ALA A 71 -4.71 48.98 -9.98
CA ALA A 71 -3.69 49.35 -9.01
C ALA A 71 -3.41 48.19 -8.04
N ASN A 72 -2.15 48.07 -7.63
CA ASN A 72 -1.75 47.19 -6.54
C ASN A 72 -2.18 47.81 -5.21
N PHE A 73 -2.53 46.99 -4.22
CA PHE A 73 -2.68 47.43 -2.85
C PHE A 73 -1.35 47.95 -2.32
N TRP A 74 -0.29 47.15 -2.50
CA TRP A 74 1.08 47.49 -2.12
C TRP A 74 2.12 46.65 -2.87
N GLY A 75 3.35 47.15 -2.95
CA GLY A 75 4.54 46.39 -3.31
C GLY A 75 5.54 46.45 -2.15
N VAL A 76 5.76 45.32 -1.49
CA VAL A 76 6.67 45.23 -0.36
C VAL A 76 8.10 45.43 -0.86
N PRO A 77 8.89 46.37 -0.30
CA PRO A 77 10.25 46.61 -0.74
C PRO A 77 11.21 45.52 -0.25
N ASN A 78 12.29 45.28 -1.01
CA ASN A 78 13.42 44.41 -0.62
C ASN A 78 13.04 42.96 -0.30
N VAL A 79 12.05 42.40 -1.01
CA VAL A 79 11.65 41.01 -0.83
C VAL A 79 12.68 40.06 -1.43
N ASP A 80 13.11 39.08 -0.63
CA ASP A 80 13.84 37.91 -1.13
C ASP A 80 12.83 36.86 -1.57
N SER A 81 12.62 36.72 -2.88
CA SER A 81 11.67 35.77 -3.47
C SER A 81 12.35 34.51 -4.02
N THR A 82 13.50 34.13 -3.47
CA THR A 82 14.27 32.97 -3.93
C THR A 82 13.69 31.67 -3.35
N ASN A 83 13.45 30.65 -4.19
CA ASN A 83 12.86 29.36 -3.79
C ASN A 83 11.49 29.50 -3.11
N GLU A 84 11.34 29.14 -1.83
CA GLU A 84 10.09 29.32 -1.05
C GLU A 84 10.04 30.66 -0.30
N ARG A 85 11.15 31.41 -0.26
CA ARG A 85 11.19 32.73 0.36
C ARG A 85 10.26 33.69 -0.38
N GLY A 86 9.80 34.71 0.33
CA GLY A 86 8.96 35.77 -0.24
C GLY A 86 7.91 36.22 0.74
N CYS A 87 6.83 36.80 0.23
CA CYS A 87 5.66 37.15 1.03
C CYS A 87 4.65 36.01 1.05
N LEU A 88 4.33 35.51 2.25
CA LEU A 88 3.71 34.18 2.45
C LEU A 88 2.45 34.20 3.33
N GLY A 89 2.27 35.19 4.21
CA GLY A 89 1.04 35.36 4.99
C GLY A 89 0.51 36.79 5.01
N ILE A 90 -0.81 36.94 4.98
CA ILE A 90 -1.50 38.22 5.11
C ILE A 90 -2.78 38.05 5.93
N VAL A 91 -3.03 38.94 6.89
CA VAL A 91 -4.22 38.90 7.73
C VAL A 91 -4.64 40.31 8.19
N PRO A 92 -5.93 40.69 8.14
CA PRO A 92 -6.41 41.93 8.72
C PRO A 92 -6.45 41.84 10.26
N ASP A 93 -6.33 42.97 10.94
CA ASP A 93 -6.59 43.05 12.37
C ASP A 93 -8.07 42.71 12.66
N PRO A 94 -8.41 42.07 13.79
CA PRO A 94 -9.80 41.82 14.16
C PRO A 94 -10.65 43.09 14.28
N GLN A 95 -10.02 44.25 14.50
CA GLN A 95 -10.65 45.57 14.56
C GLN A 95 -10.43 46.37 13.25
N PHE A 96 -10.18 45.70 12.12
CA PHE A 96 -9.90 46.32 10.82
C PHE A 96 -10.94 47.38 10.43
N ALA A 97 -12.22 47.15 10.74
CA ALA A 97 -13.30 48.12 10.47
C ALA A 97 -13.11 49.50 11.15
N THR A 98 -12.17 49.60 12.10
CA THR A 98 -11.86 50.85 12.81
C THR A 98 -10.39 51.28 12.65
N ASN A 99 -9.44 50.35 12.73
CA ASN A 99 -8.01 50.67 12.70
C ASN A 99 -7.37 50.49 11.32
N HIS A 100 -8.04 49.81 10.39
CA HIS A 100 -7.57 49.50 9.05
C HIS A 100 -6.19 48.81 9.01
N PHE A 101 -5.79 48.09 10.07
CA PHE A 101 -4.48 47.44 10.13
C PHE A 101 -4.44 46.11 9.39
N VAL A 102 -3.39 45.89 8.60
CA VAL A 102 -3.09 44.63 7.91
C VAL A 102 -1.69 44.17 8.28
N TYR A 103 -1.54 42.88 8.59
CA TYR A 103 -0.29 42.24 8.98
C TYR A 103 0.19 41.31 7.88
N ILE A 104 1.48 41.40 7.54
CA ILE A 104 2.07 40.73 6.38
C ILE A 104 3.34 40.01 6.83
N TYR A 105 3.48 38.73 6.49
CA TYR A 105 4.70 37.94 6.69
C TYR A 105 5.50 37.89 5.39
N CYS A 106 6.72 38.43 5.40
CA CYS A 106 7.63 38.42 4.25
C CYS A 106 9.07 38.14 4.64
N THR A 107 9.78 37.42 3.77
CA THR A 107 11.24 37.34 3.78
C THR A 107 11.83 38.61 3.17
N ILE A 108 12.60 39.37 3.96
CA ILE A 108 13.20 40.64 3.56
C ILE A 108 14.72 40.51 3.53
N THR A 109 15.34 40.97 2.44
CA THR A 109 16.79 41.07 2.32
C THR A 109 17.32 42.18 3.22
N ASN A 110 18.33 41.86 4.02
CA ASN A 110 19.04 42.77 4.92
C ASN A 110 20.55 42.64 4.69
N GLY A 111 21.08 43.45 3.76
CA GLY A 111 22.46 43.31 3.30
C GLY A 111 22.66 41.98 2.57
N THR A 112 23.51 41.12 3.11
CA THR A 112 23.82 39.79 2.55
C THR A 112 22.99 38.65 3.17
N ALA A 113 22.16 38.94 4.18
CA ALA A 113 21.30 37.97 4.84
C ALA A 113 19.83 38.26 4.55
N SER A 114 18.97 37.25 4.77
CA SER A 114 17.52 37.41 4.68
C SER A 114 16.89 36.99 6.01
N ASN A 115 15.82 37.66 6.43
CA ASN A 115 15.03 37.24 7.58
C ASN A 115 13.53 37.43 7.34
N ASN A 116 12.74 36.56 7.98
CA ASN A 116 11.29 36.66 7.95
C ASN A 116 10.82 37.77 8.91
N ARG A 117 9.90 38.60 8.44
CA ARG A 117 9.38 39.76 9.19
C ARG A 117 7.87 39.79 9.15
N ILE A 118 7.29 40.29 10.24
CA ILE A 118 5.88 40.66 10.30
C ILE A 118 5.81 42.18 10.21
N ILE A 119 5.16 42.66 9.15
CA ILE A 119 5.03 44.07 8.83
C ILE A 119 3.56 44.44 8.98
N ARG A 120 3.28 45.45 9.79
CA ARG A 120 1.95 46.06 9.92
C ARG A 120 1.88 47.29 9.01
N VAL A 121 0.81 47.41 8.23
CA VAL A 121 0.47 48.60 7.43
C VAL A 121 -0.92 49.10 7.81
N THR A 122 -1.24 50.34 7.45
CA THR A 122 -2.61 50.90 7.56
C THR A 122 -3.19 51.01 6.16
N GLU A 123 -4.37 50.45 5.94
CA GLU A 123 -5.14 50.61 4.70
C GLU A 123 -5.87 51.95 4.68
N ALA A 124 -5.87 52.59 3.52
CA ALA A 124 -6.77 53.69 3.20
C ALA A 124 -7.01 53.76 1.70
N ASN A 125 -8.27 53.79 1.28
CA ASN A 125 -8.68 53.94 -0.11
C ASN A 125 -8.09 52.86 -1.04
N ASP A 126 -8.24 51.59 -0.68
CA ASP A 126 -7.82 50.45 -1.50
C ASP A 126 -6.27 50.34 -1.68
N THR A 127 -5.48 51.10 -0.91
CA THR A 127 -4.01 51.06 -0.86
C THR A 127 -3.48 51.27 0.57
N ILE A 128 -2.16 51.24 0.77
CA ILE A 128 -1.56 51.57 2.07
C ILE A 128 -1.44 53.08 2.27
N VAL A 129 -1.59 53.54 3.51
CA VAL A 129 -1.17 54.87 3.93
C VAL A 129 0.35 54.96 3.79
N ALA A 130 0.83 56.00 3.09
CA ALA A 130 2.26 56.23 2.89
C ALA A 130 3.02 56.25 4.23
N ASN A 131 4.16 55.56 4.29
CA ASN A 131 5.01 55.44 5.48
C ASN A 131 4.35 54.77 6.70
N SER A 132 3.19 54.11 6.57
CA SER A 132 2.56 53.37 7.68
C SER A 132 3.24 52.03 7.99
N ALA A 133 4.05 51.51 7.07
CA ALA A 133 4.69 50.21 7.20
C ALA A 133 5.65 50.16 8.40
N THR A 134 5.35 49.28 9.35
CA THR A 134 6.12 49.08 10.59
C THR A 134 6.47 47.60 10.72
N THR A 135 7.75 47.25 10.83
CA THR A 135 8.14 45.88 11.23
C THR A 135 7.86 45.73 12.71
N ILE A 136 6.90 44.88 13.07
CA ILE A 136 6.54 44.64 14.48
C ILE A 136 7.26 43.43 15.05
N PHE A 137 7.66 42.48 14.21
CA PHE A 137 8.37 41.28 14.65
C PHE A 137 9.39 40.86 13.60
N GLN A 138 10.58 40.45 14.05
CA GLN A 138 11.68 40.02 13.20
C GLN A 138 12.22 38.69 13.71
N LEU A 139 12.20 37.67 12.83
CA LEU A 139 12.79 36.36 13.13
C LEU A 139 14.32 36.38 12.95
N PRO A 140 15.04 35.39 13.51
CA PRO A 140 16.44 35.16 13.19
C PRO A 140 16.69 35.04 11.67
N ASN A 141 17.93 35.24 11.26
CA ASN A 141 18.31 35.11 9.85
C ASN A 141 17.99 33.71 9.32
N VAL A 142 17.42 33.66 8.11
CA VAL A 142 17.30 32.42 7.36
C VAL A 142 18.72 31.94 7.06
N PRO A 143 19.09 30.70 7.43
CA PRO A 143 20.39 30.16 7.08
C PRO A 143 20.62 30.23 5.57
N SER A 144 21.84 30.59 5.14
CA SER A 144 22.14 30.89 3.74
C SER A 144 21.89 29.70 2.80
N ALA A 145 22.11 28.48 3.29
CA ALA A 145 21.87 27.25 2.56
C ALA A 145 20.39 26.86 2.41
N THR A 146 19.50 27.37 3.27
CA THR A 146 18.09 26.97 3.33
C THR A 146 17.32 27.48 2.11
N ARG A 147 16.67 26.56 1.39
CA ARG A 147 15.83 26.85 0.23
C ARG A 147 14.35 26.72 0.56
N TRP A 148 13.99 25.86 1.51
CA TRP A 148 12.61 25.42 1.75
C TRP A 148 12.17 25.59 3.21
N HIS A 149 10.86 25.44 3.41
CA HIS A 149 10.13 25.41 4.67
C HIS A 149 10.10 26.75 5.41
N MET A 150 9.50 27.76 4.78
CA MET A 150 9.43 29.11 5.36
C MET A 150 8.23 29.32 6.29
N GLY A 151 7.25 28.41 6.24
CA GLY A 151 5.93 28.59 6.85
C GLY A 151 5.26 29.87 6.34
N GLY A 152 4.80 30.71 7.27
CA GLY A 152 4.39 32.08 6.98
C GLY A 152 2.90 32.35 7.15
N ALA A 153 2.08 31.35 7.45
CA ALA A 153 0.68 31.57 7.79
C ALA A 153 0.54 32.48 9.03
N LEU A 154 -0.45 33.39 8.99
CA LEU A 154 -0.78 34.33 10.05
C LEU A 154 -2.28 34.26 10.36
N LYS A 155 -2.64 34.20 11.65
CA LYS A 155 -4.03 34.29 12.10
C LYS A 155 -4.14 34.96 13.47
N PHE A 156 -5.20 35.73 13.66
CA PHE A 156 -5.60 36.20 14.98
C PHE A 156 -6.54 35.19 15.63
N ALA A 157 -6.33 34.94 16.92
CA ALA A 157 -7.28 34.15 17.72
C ALA A 157 -8.21 35.06 18.54
N PRO A 158 -9.29 34.52 19.14
CA PRO A 158 -10.19 35.27 20.00
C PRO A 158 -9.52 35.94 21.22
N ASP A 159 -8.33 35.48 21.62
CA ASP A 159 -7.50 36.09 22.68
C ASP A 159 -6.82 37.42 22.25
N GLY A 160 -7.04 37.84 21.01
CA GLY A 160 -6.50 39.07 20.42
C GLY A 160 -5.02 38.99 20.07
N LYS A 161 -4.40 37.81 20.08
CA LYS A 161 -2.99 37.59 19.76
C LYS A 161 -2.81 37.11 18.33
N LEU A 162 -1.64 37.41 17.77
CA LEU A 162 -1.23 36.99 16.44
C LEU A 162 -0.42 35.69 16.56
N TYR A 163 -0.89 34.66 15.87
CA TYR A 163 -0.21 33.38 15.73
C TYR A 163 0.50 33.32 14.38
N VAL A 164 1.68 32.72 14.37
CA VAL A 164 2.62 32.76 13.25
C VAL A 164 3.19 31.37 13.03
N ALA A 165 3.02 30.81 11.84
CA ALA A 165 3.63 29.54 11.50
C ALA A 165 5.03 29.74 10.93
N VAL A 166 6.01 28.97 11.42
CA VAL A 166 7.42 29.09 11.04
C VAL A 166 7.97 27.70 10.80
N GLY A 167 8.40 27.42 9.57
CA GLY A 167 9.00 26.13 9.21
C GLY A 167 10.36 25.89 9.87
N ASN A 168 10.88 24.67 9.75
CA ASN A 168 12.12 24.25 10.40
C ASN A 168 13.38 24.81 9.76
N HIS A 169 13.27 25.36 8.54
CA HIS A 169 14.36 25.99 7.78
C HIS A 169 15.54 25.03 7.50
N GLU A 170 15.27 23.75 7.24
CA GLU A 170 16.28 22.71 6.97
C GLU A 170 16.04 22.02 5.62
N ASP A 171 17.10 21.86 4.80
CA ASP A 171 17.07 21.24 3.45
C ASP A 171 17.57 19.76 3.46
N ASN A 172 17.13 18.94 2.49
CA ASN A 172 17.46 17.50 2.33
C ASN A 172 18.80 17.24 1.57
N PRO A 173 19.64 16.22 1.89
CA PRO A 173 19.51 15.18 2.93
C PRO A 173 19.73 15.72 4.34
N GLN A 174 18.79 15.43 5.23
CA GLN A 174 18.92 15.75 6.65
C GLN A 174 19.93 14.78 7.28
N PRO A 175 21.10 15.21 7.79
CA PRO A 175 21.78 14.44 8.82
C PRO A 175 20.89 14.37 10.08
N PRO A 176 20.98 13.32 10.93
CA PRO A 176 20.14 13.10 12.12
C PRO A 176 20.25 14.13 13.27
N SER A 177 20.48 15.41 12.99
CA SER A 177 20.52 16.48 13.99
C SER A 177 19.66 17.68 13.59
N THR A 178 18.40 17.42 13.30
CA THR A 178 17.30 18.35 13.02
C THR A 178 16.77 18.96 14.32
N ALA A 179 17.68 19.61 15.06
CA ALA A 179 17.37 20.16 16.36
C ALA A 179 16.37 21.31 16.28
N ASN A 180 16.17 22.02 15.17
CA ASN A 180 15.36 23.25 15.20
C ASN A 180 13.95 23.04 15.75
N SER A 181 13.22 22.05 15.23
CA SER A 181 11.83 21.80 15.61
C SER A 181 11.68 21.37 17.07
N GLN A 182 12.69 20.73 17.67
CA GLN A 182 12.71 20.33 19.08
C GLN A 182 13.50 21.29 19.99
N ASN A 183 14.33 22.16 19.44
CA ASN A 183 15.20 23.08 20.16
C ASN A 183 14.40 24.29 20.59
N LEU A 184 14.18 24.39 21.90
CA LEU A 184 13.45 25.51 22.49
C LEU A 184 14.17 26.85 22.32
N ALA A 185 15.48 26.90 22.11
CA ALA A 185 16.20 28.15 21.83
C ALA A 185 15.99 28.66 20.39
N SER A 186 15.39 27.86 19.51
CA SER A 186 15.15 28.19 18.10
C SER A 186 13.71 28.63 17.85
N ALA A 187 13.53 29.56 16.92
CA ALA A 187 12.21 30.01 16.46
C ALA A 187 11.63 29.14 15.33
N PHE A 188 12.42 28.19 14.79
CA PHE A 188 12.09 27.42 13.59
C PHE A 188 11.38 26.10 13.92
N GLY A 189 10.42 25.69 13.10
CA GLY A 189 9.61 24.48 13.28
C GLY A 189 8.58 24.63 14.39
N LYS A 190 7.88 25.77 14.42
CA LYS A 190 7.03 26.24 15.52
C LYS A 190 5.76 26.92 15.01
N ILE A 191 4.70 26.91 15.82
CA ILE A 191 3.78 28.05 15.86
C ILE A 191 4.27 29.01 16.95
N LEU A 192 4.38 30.29 16.62
CA LEU A 192 4.66 31.37 17.56
C LEU A 192 3.38 32.13 17.90
N ARG A 193 3.34 32.78 19.07
CA ARG A 193 2.24 33.64 19.52
C ARG A 193 2.80 34.96 20.06
N ILE A 194 2.37 36.07 19.48
CA ILE A 194 2.82 37.43 19.81
C ILE A 194 1.64 38.39 20.00
N ASN A 195 1.87 39.51 20.70
CA ASN A 195 0.91 40.61 20.76
C ASN A 195 0.84 41.36 19.42
N LYS A 196 -0.22 42.15 19.23
CA LYS A 196 -0.46 42.99 18.02
C LYS A 196 0.66 43.99 17.70
N ASP A 197 1.46 44.33 18.70
CA ASP A 197 2.61 45.25 18.61
C ASP A 197 3.96 44.51 18.50
N GLY A 198 3.96 43.17 18.49
CA GLY A 198 5.15 42.33 18.43
C GLY A 198 5.75 41.95 19.78
N THR A 199 5.24 42.48 20.89
CA THR A 199 5.70 42.07 22.23
C THR A 199 5.25 40.65 22.56
N ILE A 200 5.94 39.99 23.50
CA ILE A 200 5.65 38.60 23.87
C ILE A 200 4.55 38.56 24.95
N PRO A 201 3.46 37.80 24.75
CA PRO A 201 2.47 37.58 25.78
C PRO A 201 3.07 36.87 27.01
N SER A 202 2.78 37.39 28.20
CA SER A 202 3.29 36.83 29.46
C SER A 202 2.72 35.44 29.80
N ASP A 203 1.68 35.01 29.10
CA ASP A 203 1.00 33.73 29.22
C ASP A 203 1.44 32.72 28.14
N ASN A 204 2.53 32.97 27.40
CA ASN A 204 3.11 31.98 26.50
C ASN A 204 3.71 30.77 27.27
N PRO A 205 3.66 29.55 26.71
CA PRO A 205 4.04 28.33 27.43
C PRO A 205 5.51 28.25 27.84
N TYR A 206 6.41 28.93 27.14
CA TYR A 206 7.86 28.82 27.36
C TYR A 206 8.51 30.11 27.91
N VAL A 207 7.71 31.10 28.33
CA VAL A 207 8.21 32.40 28.82
C VAL A 207 9.09 32.27 30.08
N SER A 208 8.81 31.28 30.93
CA SER A 208 9.56 31.01 32.17
C SER A 208 10.66 29.98 32.00
N VAL A 209 10.86 29.44 30.78
CA VAL A 209 11.88 28.42 30.51
C VAL A 209 13.17 29.12 30.11
N THR A 210 14.20 29.01 30.97
CA THR A 210 15.51 29.62 30.72
C THR A 210 16.08 29.16 29.39
N GLY A 211 16.43 30.11 28.52
CA GLY A 211 17.02 29.85 27.21
C GLY A 211 16.03 29.52 26.09
N ALA A 212 14.72 29.43 26.38
CA ALA A 212 13.71 29.22 25.35
C ALA A 212 13.39 30.51 24.57
N TYR A 213 13.04 30.35 23.30
CA TYR A 213 12.49 31.40 22.46
C TYR A 213 11.07 31.68 22.92
N THR A 214 10.88 32.78 23.65
CA THR A 214 9.67 33.03 24.45
C THR A 214 8.39 33.24 23.62
N ALA A 215 8.53 33.47 22.31
CA ALA A 215 7.38 33.54 21.39
C ALA A 215 6.76 32.17 21.07
N ILE A 216 7.42 31.06 21.41
CA ILE A 216 6.93 29.72 21.09
C ILE A 216 5.55 29.47 21.72
N TRP A 217 4.61 29.02 20.89
CA TRP A 217 3.31 28.49 21.32
C TRP A 217 3.30 26.96 21.34
N ASN A 218 3.80 26.31 20.30
CA ASN A 218 3.97 24.86 20.21
C ASN A 218 5.17 24.49 19.32
N ILE A 219 5.61 23.24 19.38
CA ILE A 219 6.89 22.77 18.79
C ILE A 219 6.71 21.52 17.94
N GLY A 220 7.77 21.09 17.25
CA GLY A 220 7.81 19.80 16.57
C GLY A 220 7.13 19.79 15.20
N HIS A 221 7.10 20.93 14.51
CA HIS A 221 6.59 21.01 13.13
C HIS A 221 7.72 20.94 12.10
N ARG A 222 7.44 20.43 10.90
CA ARG A 222 8.36 20.47 9.77
C ARG A 222 8.21 21.76 8.98
N ASN A 223 7.07 21.92 8.33
CA ASN A 223 6.69 23.09 7.55
C ASN A 223 5.19 23.35 7.75
N PRO A 224 4.79 23.95 8.89
CA PRO A 224 3.40 24.31 9.14
C PRO A 224 3.02 25.41 8.15
N PHE A 225 2.53 25.01 6.99
CA PHE A 225 2.39 25.87 5.82
C PHE A 225 1.11 26.70 5.92
N ALA A 226 0.05 26.08 6.43
CA ALA A 226 -1.25 26.70 6.62
C ALA A 226 -1.82 26.36 8.00
N PHE A 227 -2.58 27.27 8.58
CA PHE A 227 -3.44 26.95 9.72
C PHE A 227 -4.59 27.94 9.77
N ASP A 228 -5.64 27.54 10.48
CA ASP A 228 -6.74 28.44 10.82
C ASP A 228 -7.19 28.27 12.27
N ILE A 229 -7.85 29.29 12.80
CA ILE A 229 -8.35 29.32 14.17
C ILE A 229 -9.85 29.57 14.14
N GLN A 230 -10.61 28.68 14.76
CA GLN A 230 -12.05 28.80 14.87
C GLN A 230 -12.39 30.08 15.69
N PRO A 231 -13.18 31.02 15.13
CA PRO A 231 -13.31 32.38 15.66
C PRO A 231 -14.10 32.51 16.98
N VAL A 232 -14.76 31.44 17.42
CA VAL A 232 -15.59 31.36 18.65
C VAL A 232 -14.88 30.54 19.73
N THR A 233 -14.42 29.33 19.40
CA THR A 233 -13.82 28.39 20.36
C THR A 233 -12.32 28.56 20.52
N GLY A 234 -11.66 29.21 19.55
CA GLY A 234 -10.20 29.33 19.53
C GLY A 234 -9.47 28.03 19.15
N ARG A 235 -10.19 26.97 18.73
CA ARG A 235 -9.57 25.71 18.27
C ARG A 235 -8.75 25.97 17.02
N MET A 236 -7.51 25.49 16.99
CA MET A 236 -6.58 25.69 15.87
C MET A 236 -6.41 24.38 15.10
N MET A 237 -6.36 24.46 13.78
CA MET A 237 -6.04 23.33 12.89
C MET A 237 -4.86 23.70 12.02
N ILE A 238 -3.79 22.92 12.08
CA ILE A 238 -2.50 23.21 11.45
C ILE A 238 -2.26 22.19 10.35
N GLY A 239 -2.10 22.65 9.11
CA GLY A 239 -1.58 21.86 8.00
C GLY A 239 -0.06 21.87 8.03
N ASP A 240 0.55 20.75 8.41
CA ASP A 240 2.00 20.55 8.40
C ASP A 240 2.41 19.69 7.21
N VAL A 241 3.31 20.24 6.38
CA VAL A 241 3.81 19.56 5.18
C VAL A 241 4.94 18.63 5.58
N GLY A 242 4.68 17.33 5.47
CA GLY A 242 5.65 16.29 5.81
C GLY A 242 6.77 16.18 4.78
N GLN A 243 7.65 15.20 4.97
CA GLN A 243 8.82 15.02 4.11
C GLN A 243 8.47 14.24 2.86
N GLY A 244 8.08 12.98 3.03
CA GLY A 244 7.98 12.05 1.92
C GLY A 244 7.04 10.89 2.16
N THR A 245 6.42 10.82 3.34
CA THR A 245 5.51 9.73 3.66
C THR A 245 4.11 10.22 3.99
N TRP A 246 3.98 11.31 4.74
CA TRP A 246 2.69 11.77 5.25
C TRP A 246 2.50 13.27 5.13
N GLU A 247 1.25 13.66 4.98
CA GLU A 247 0.77 15.01 5.22
C GLU A 247 -0.11 15.01 6.47
N GLU A 248 -0.10 16.11 7.23
CA GLU A 248 -0.75 16.17 8.54
C GLU A 248 -1.67 17.39 8.68
N ILE A 249 -2.82 17.15 9.32
CA ILE A 249 -3.64 18.16 9.97
C ILE A 249 -3.56 17.92 11.48
N ASN A 250 -2.94 18.85 12.20
CA ASN A 250 -2.65 18.79 13.62
C ASN A 250 -3.62 19.68 14.42
N ASP A 251 -4.11 19.18 15.57
CA ASP A 251 -4.88 20.02 16.51
C ASP A 251 -3.93 20.91 17.31
N GLY A 252 -4.03 22.24 17.13
CA GLY A 252 -3.08 23.22 17.63
C GLY A 252 -3.20 23.48 19.14
N ILE A 253 -2.44 22.74 19.95
CA ILE A 253 -2.52 22.76 21.42
C ILE A 253 -1.40 23.63 22.00
N ARG A 254 -1.71 24.39 23.07
CA ARG A 254 -0.73 25.18 23.83
C ARG A 254 0.37 24.26 24.38
N GLY A 255 1.62 24.53 24.00
CA GLY A 255 2.79 23.74 24.43
C GLY A 255 2.87 22.34 23.80
N GLY A 256 2.04 22.04 22.80
CA GLY A 256 2.06 20.75 22.12
C GLY A 256 3.38 20.49 21.38
N ASN A 257 3.71 19.21 21.18
CA ASN A 257 4.89 18.76 20.45
C ASN A 257 4.47 17.73 19.39
N TYR A 258 4.63 18.06 18.11
CA TYR A 258 4.19 17.19 17.00
C TYR A 258 5.30 16.28 16.46
N GLY A 259 6.42 16.18 17.18
CA GLY A 259 7.38 15.09 17.00
C GLY A 259 8.39 15.27 15.88
N TRP A 260 8.19 16.13 14.89
CA TRP A 260 9.22 16.38 13.88
C TRP A 260 10.52 16.85 14.54
N PRO A 261 11.69 16.30 14.19
CA PRO A 261 11.99 15.38 13.08
C PRO A 261 11.89 13.88 13.41
N ASN A 262 11.62 13.56 14.67
CA ASN A 262 11.67 12.18 15.16
C ASN A 262 10.48 11.36 14.63
N TYR A 263 9.37 12.04 14.31
CA TYR A 263 8.13 11.43 13.85
C TYR A 263 7.51 12.18 12.67
N GLU A 264 6.85 11.42 11.80
CA GLU A 264 6.05 11.87 10.65
C GLU A 264 4.86 10.91 10.49
N GLY A 265 3.64 11.43 10.54
CA GLY A 265 2.40 10.68 10.32
C GLY A 265 1.75 10.09 11.59
N PRO A 266 0.85 9.10 11.41
CA PRO A 266 0.09 8.54 12.52
C PRO A 266 0.95 7.56 13.33
N GLU A 267 1.41 7.98 14.50
CA GLU A 267 2.16 7.11 15.43
C GLU A 267 1.63 7.20 16.88
N ASN A 268 1.97 6.21 17.70
CA ASN A 268 1.50 6.06 19.07
C ASN A 268 2.67 6.17 20.08
N ASP A 269 3.28 7.35 20.15
CA ASP A 269 4.24 7.71 21.19
C ASP A 269 3.63 8.78 22.11
N ALA A 270 3.61 8.52 23.42
CA ALA A 270 2.99 9.38 24.42
C ALA A 270 3.68 10.75 24.60
N ASN A 271 4.89 10.92 24.07
CA ASN A 271 5.65 12.17 24.14
C ASN A 271 5.22 13.20 23.07
N PHE A 272 4.45 12.77 22.07
CA PHE A 272 4.04 13.62 20.95
C PHE A 272 2.53 13.68 20.79
N ASN A 273 2.06 14.80 20.26
CA ASN A 273 0.68 14.98 19.86
C ASN A 273 0.51 14.35 18.48
N PRO A 274 -0.33 13.32 18.34
CA PRO A 274 -0.56 12.70 17.04
C PRO A 274 -1.36 13.65 16.13
N PRO A 275 -1.24 13.49 14.80
CA PRO A 275 -2.08 14.24 13.88
C PRO A 275 -3.56 13.94 14.11
N PHE A 276 -4.39 14.98 14.02
CA PHE A 276 -5.85 14.84 14.06
C PHE A 276 -6.35 14.11 12.81
N TYR A 277 -5.71 14.38 11.67
CA TYR A 277 -5.88 13.66 10.43
C TYR A 277 -4.55 13.61 9.66
N SER A 278 -4.25 12.48 9.02
CA SER A 278 -3.06 12.32 8.20
C SER A 278 -3.39 11.55 6.92
N TYR A 279 -2.68 11.80 5.83
CA TYR A 279 -2.85 11.07 4.58
C TYR A 279 -1.52 10.78 3.89
N ASN A 280 -1.42 9.58 3.30
CA ASN A 280 -0.16 9.06 2.77
C ASN A 280 0.14 9.64 1.37
N HIS A 281 1.41 9.93 1.09
CA HIS A 281 1.86 10.40 -0.22
C HIS A 281 1.57 9.40 -1.36
N ASN A 282 1.48 8.10 -1.08
CA ASN A 282 1.09 7.06 -2.05
C ASN A 282 -0.33 7.24 -2.61
N THR A 283 -1.16 8.09 -1.98
CA THR A 283 -2.49 8.47 -2.50
C THR A 283 -2.45 9.69 -3.42
N GLY A 284 -1.26 10.19 -3.76
CA GLY A 284 -1.02 11.35 -4.62
C GLY A 284 -0.93 12.69 -3.90
N GLY A 285 -1.10 12.70 -2.56
CA GLY A 285 -0.90 13.87 -1.69
C GLY A 285 0.58 14.23 -1.54
N CYS A 286 0.89 15.52 -1.34
CA CYS A 286 2.29 15.94 -1.14
C CYS A 286 2.50 17.23 -0.35
N SER A 287 1.46 18.04 -0.15
CA SER A 287 1.60 19.31 0.56
C SER A 287 0.24 19.90 0.92
N VAL A 288 -0.07 19.96 2.21
CA VAL A 288 -1.21 20.74 2.73
C VAL A 288 -0.89 22.24 2.61
N THR A 289 -1.51 22.93 1.66
CA THR A 289 -1.23 24.36 1.39
C THR A 289 -2.32 25.31 1.86
N GLY A 290 -3.45 24.78 2.30
CA GLY A 290 -4.59 25.58 2.72
C GLY A 290 -5.39 24.90 3.83
N VAL A 291 -5.79 25.69 4.83
CA VAL A 291 -6.66 25.27 5.93
C VAL A 291 -7.56 26.45 6.28
N ALA A 292 -8.87 26.25 6.36
CA ALA A 292 -9.85 27.25 6.79
C ALA A 292 -11.06 26.62 7.47
N PHE A 293 -11.48 27.17 8.61
CA PHE A 293 -12.76 26.83 9.23
C PHE A 293 -13.90 27.49 8.46
N TYR A 294 -14.94 26.71 8.13
CA TYR A 294 -16.16 27.25 7.54
C TYR A 294 -17.09 27.81 8.62
N ASN A 295 -16.83 29.05 9.02
CA ASN A 295 -17.60 29.81 10.01
C ASN A 295 -17.88 31.25 9.55
N PRO A 296 -18.59 31.44 8.42
CA PRO A 296 -18.90 32.78 7.93
C PRO A 296 -19.94 33.49 8.80
N THR A 297 -20.01 34.81 8.68
CA THR A 297 -21.08 35.63 9.31
C THR A 297 -22.44 35.30 8.71
N THR A 298 -22.50 35.13 7.39
CA THR A 298 -23.68 34.68 6.65
C THR A 298 -23.36 33.36 5.97
N SER A 299 -24.00 32.27 6.39
CA SER A 299 -23.77 30.96 5.75
C SER A 299 -24.55 30.85 4.45
N GLN A 300 -23.86 30.62 3.34
CA GLN A 300 -24.49 30.21 2.07
C GLN A 300 -24.38 28.71 1.82
N PHE A 301 -23.34 28.03 2.33
CA PHE A 301 -23.21 26.59 2.17
C PHE A 301 -24.22 25.87 3.08
N PRO A 302 -24.57 24.60 2.75
CA PRO A 302 -25.40 23.79 3.62
C PRO A 302 -24.88 23.74 5.06
N ALA A 303 -25.79 23.64 6.03
CA ALA A 303 -25.46 23.63 7.46
C ALA A 303 -24.43 22.55 7.85
N SER A 304 -24.33 21.46 7.07
CA SER A 304 -23.34 20.39 7.23
C SER A 304 -21.89 20.84 7.06
N TYR A 305 -21.62 22.02 6.51
CA TYR A 305 -20.27 22.58 6.39
C TYR A 305 -19.88 23.46 7.59
N VAL A 306 -20.85 23.99 8.34
CA VAL A 306 -20.59 24.95 9.42
C VAL A 306 -19.76 24.31 10.52
N GLY A 307 -18.64 24.94 10.90
CA GLY A 307 -17.71 24.43 11.92
C GLY A 307 -16.74 23.35 11.44
N LYS A 308 -16.84 22.92 10.18
CA LYS A 308 -15.89 22.00 9.56
C LYS A 308 -14.68 22.73 8.99
N VAL A 309 -13.62 21.98 8.74
CA VAL A 309 -12.39 22.50 8.16
C VAL A 309 -12.35 22.17 6.68
N LEU A 310 -12.11 23.18 5.86
CA LEU A 310 -11.75 23.04 4.46
C LEU A 310 -10.22 23.03 4.37
N PHE A 311 -9.66 22.06 3.66
CA PHE A 311 -8.21 22.00 3.47
C PHE A 311 -7.82 21.56 2.06
N GLU A 312 -6.68 22.06 1.60
CA GLU A 312 -6.18 21.88 0.23
C GLU A 312 -4.94 21.00 0.20
N ASP A 313 -4.77 20.24 -0.89
CA ASP A 313 -3.50 19.62 -1.24
C ASP A 313 -2.96 20.14 -2.58
N PHE A 314 -1.70 20.59 -2.57
CA PHE A 314 -1.02 21.21 -3.70
C PHE A 314 -0.89 20.27 -4.91
N CYS A 315 -0.55 18.99 -4.69
CA CYS A 315 -0.29 18.04 -5.78
C CYS A 315 -1.58 17.41 -6.30
N GLN A 316 -2.50 17.04 -5.41
CA GLN A 316 -3.77 16.45 -5.82
C GLN A 316 -4.72 17.48 -6.45
N GLY A 317 -4.50 18.77 -6.17
CA GLY A 317 -5.32 19.82 -6.76
C GLY A 317 -6.76 19.77 -6.28
N ASN A 318 -6.96 19.54 -4.98
CA ASN A 318 -8.27 19.36 -4.38
C ASN A 318 -8.49 20.22 -3.14
N ILE A 319 -9.76 20.46 -2.82
CA ILE A 319 -10.23 20.91 -1.50
C ILE A 319 -11.04 19.77 -0.89
N ARG A 320 -10.80 19.47 0.37
CA ARG A 320 -11.51 18.45 1.15
C ARG A 320 -12.14 19.07 2.38
N VAL A 321 -13.18 18.43 2.90
CA VAL A 321 -13.88 18.83 4.12
C VAL A 321 -13.53 17.83 5.21
N LEU A 322 -12.94 18.30 6.30
CA LEU A 322 -12.64 17.55 7.51
C LEU A 322 -13.69 17.87 8.59
N ASP A 323 -14.39 16.84 9.03
CA ASP A 323 -15.31 16.89 10.16
C ASP A 323 -14.53 16.81 11.47
N THR A 324 -14.54 17.90 12.23
CA THR A 324 -13.73 18.04 13.44
C THR A 324 -14.32 17.30 14.65
N SER A 325 -15.49 16.66 14.51
CA SER A 325 -16.12 15.84 15.54
C SER A 325 -15.67 14.38 15.54
N ASN A 326 -15.26 13.86 14.39
CA ASN A 326 -14.92 12.43 14.21
C ASN A 326 -13.75 12.19 13.23
N ALA A 327 -13.07 13.25 12.79
CA ALA A 327 -11.98 13.22 11.81
C ALA A 327 -12.36 12.64 10.42
N ALA A 328 -13.65 12.54 10.09
CA ALA A 328 -14.08 12.08 8.78
C ALA A 328 -13.76 13.12 7.70
N VAL A 329 -13.21 12.66 6.58
CA VAL A 329 -12.88 13.51 5.44
C VAL A 329 -13.74 13.16 4.23
N THR A 330 -14.33 14.19 3.61
CA THR A 330 -15.10 14.06 2.37
C THR A 330 -14.52 14.94 1.27
N ALA A 331 -14.52 14.45 0.03
CA ALA A 331 -14.12 15.25 -1.13
C ALA A 331 -15.06 16.45 -1.31
N PHE A 332 -14.52 17.59 -1.75
CA PHE A 332 -15.31 18.79 -2.04
C PHE A 332 -15.02 19.34 -3.44
N VAL A 333 -13.79 19.75 -3.72
CA VAL A 333 -13.40 20.32 -5.02
C VAL A 333 -12.23 19.53 -5.60
N THR A 334 -12.21 19.33 -6.91
CA THR A 334 -11.09 18.70 -7.63
C THR A 334 -10.72 19.46 -8.90
N GLY A 335 -9.52 19.20 -9.43
CA GLY A 335 -9.06 19.79 -10.70
C GLY A 335 -8.45 21.19 -10.58
N ILE A 336 -8.07 21.61 -9.37
CA ILE A 336 -7.36 22.87 -9.14
C ILE A 336 -5.88 22.65 -9.45
N SER A 337 -5.26 23.48 -10.29
CA SER A 337 -3.82 23.32 -10.57
C SER A 337 -2.97 24.03 -9.51
N PHE A 338 -2.37 23.25 -8.61
CA PHE A 338 -1.45 23.73 -7.58
C PHE A 338 -2.07 24.82 -6.65
N PRO A 339 -3.13 24.48 -5.88
CA PRO A 339 -3.74 25.42 -4.93
C PRO A 339 -2.77 25.85 -3.83
N THR A 340 -2.75 27.13 -3.47
CA THR A 340 -1.81 27.67 -2.47
C THR A 340 -2.46 28.27 -1.24
N ASN A 341 -3.75 28.58 -1.29
CA ASN A 341 -4.46 29.17 -0.15
C ASN A 341 -5.97 29.22 -0.39
N LEU A 342 -6.74 29.10 0.69
CA LEU A 342 -8.17 29.43 0.71
C LEU A 342 -8.53 30.34 1.89
N ALA A 343 -9.64 31.05 1.75
CA ALA A 343 -10.29 31.75 2.84
C ALA A 343 -11.81 31.75 2.71
N VAL A 344 -12.48 31.77 3.86
CA VAL A 344 -13.94 31.89 3.95
C VAL A 344 -14.29 33.36 4.12
N ALA A 345 -15.11 33.88 3.22
CA ALA A 345 -15.59 35.26 3.23
C ALA A 345 -16.78 35.44 4.20
N PRO A 346 -17.04 36.66 4.71
CA PRO A 346 -18.17 36.93 5.59
C PRO A 346 -19.54 36.59 4.97
N ASP A 347 -19.67 36.67 3.64
CA ASP A 347 -20.87 36.29 2.88
C ASP A 347 -21.03 34.76 2.70
N GLY A 348 -20.08 33.98 3.23
CA GLY A 348 -20.02 32.53 3.14
C GLY A 348 -19.37 32.00 1.87
N GLY A 349 -18.92 32.88 0.96
CA GLY A 349 -18.03 32.58 -0.16
C GLY A 349 -16.77 31.85 0.28
N VAL A 350 -16.31 30.87 -0.50
CA VAL A 350 -14.95 30.32 -0.31
C VAL A 350 -14.09 30.78 -1.46
N TYR A 351 -13.09 31.61 -1.18
CA TYR A 351 -12.08 31.98 -2.15
C TYR A 351 -10.92 30.99 -2.08
N TYR A 352 -10.38 30.62 -3.22
CA TYR A 352 -9.12 29.88 -3.30
C TYR A 352 -8.21 30.46 -4.38
N MET A 353 -6.91 30.33 -4.18
CA MET A 353 -5.89 30.68 -5.17
C MET A 353 -5.23 29.44 -5.75
N ALA A 354 -5.01 29.48 -7.06
CA ALA A 354 -4.24 28.48 -7.77
C ALA A 354 -2.96 29.11 -8.32
N ARG A 355 -1.83 28.47 -8.04
CA ARG A 355 -0.54 28.90 -8.56
C ARG A 355 -0.41 28.58 -10.05
N ASN A 356 -1.04 27.49 -10.51
CA ASN A 356 -0.98 26.93 -11.86
C ASN A 356 0.46 26.59 -12.35
N GLN A 357 1.35 26.30 -11.39
CA GLN A 357 2.77 26.01 -11.62
C GLN A 357 3.41 25.48 -10.32
N GLN A 358 4.39 24.58 -10.45
CA GLN A 358 5.22 24.10 -9.34
C GLN A 358 6.16 25.17 -8.78
N THR A 359 6.44 25.12 -7.48
CA THR A 359 7.37 26.02 -6.78
C THR A 359 8.74 26.04 -7.47
N GLY A 360 9.38 27.22 -7.51
CA GLY A 360 10.69 27.38 -8.16
C GLY A 360 10.67 27.52 -9.69
N ASN A 361 9.54 27.33 -10.37
CA ASN A 361 9.42 27.54 -11.82
C ASN A 361 8.40 28.66 -12.13
N PRO A 362 8.78 29.95 -12.06
CA PRO A 362 7.85 31.07 -12.21
C PRO A 362 7.18 31.08 -13.58
N ASN A 363 5.85 31.17 -13.58
CA ASN A 363 4.99 31.40 -14.73
C ASN A 363 4.26 32.74 -14.51
N PRO A 364 4.91 33.88 -14.86
CA PRO A 364 4.33 35.20 -14.65
C PRO A 364 2.96 35.34 -15.28
N GLY A 365 2.00 35.82 -14.49
CA GLY A 365 0.61 35.97 -14.93
C GLY A 365 -0.22 34.68 -14.98
N GLY A 366 0.36 33.52 -14.72
CA GLY A 366 -0.34 32.23 -14.82
C GLY A 366 -1.31 31.94 -13.66
N GLY A 367 -1.12 32.55 -12.50
CA GLY A 367 -1.93 32.29 -11.31
C GLY A 367 -3.35 32.87 -11.39
N THR A 368 -4.26 32.25 -10.65
CA THR A 368 -5.70 32.60 -10.64
C THR A 368 -6.28 32.67 -9.24
N LEU A 369 -7.37 33.42 -9.11
CA LEU A 369 -8.21 33.51 -7.90
C LEU A 369 -9.64 33.14 -8.30
N SER A 370 -10.25 32.23 -7.55
CA SER A 370 -11.61 31.75 -7.77
C SER A 370 -12.47 31.90 -6.52
N LYS A 371 -13.79 31.89 -6.69
CA LYS A 371 -14.79 31.92 -5.61
C LYS A 371 -15.80 30.81 -5.83
N ILE A 372 -15.98 29.98 -4.80
CA ILE A 372 -17.01 28.95 -4.73
C ILE A 372 -18.22 29.51 -3.98
N THR A 373 -19.39 29.34 -4.59
CA THR A 373 -20.69 29.73 -4.03
C THR A 373 -21.67 28.57 -4.06
N TYR A 374 -22.70 28.61 -3.23
CA TYR A 374 -23.78 27.62 -3.24
C TYR A 374 -25.07 28.28 -3.70
N THR A 375 -25.61 27.81 -4.83
CA THR A 375 -26.88 28.28 -5.39
C THR A 375 -28.03 27.33 -5.11
N GLY A 376 -27.73 26.08 -4.73
CA GLY A 376 -28.72 25.04 -4.42
C GLY A 376 -29.66 24.65 -5.56
N SER A 377 -29.53 25.25 -6.75
CA SER A 377 -30.53 25.21 -7.82
C SER A 377 -29.95 24.61 -9.10
N GLN A 378 -29.59 23.33 -9.07
CA GLN A 378 -29.07 22.62 -10.23
C GLN A 378 -29.68 21.20 -10.33
N ALA A 379 -29.94 20.75 -11.55
CA ALA A 379 -30.34 19.37 -11.82
C ALA A 379 -29.23 18.38 -11.38
N PRO A 380 -29.55 17.10 -11.14
CA PRO A 380 -28.55 16.12 -10.70
C PRO A 380 -27.45 15.93 -11.75
N ARG A 381 -26.26 15.52 -11.30
CA ARG A 381 -25.12 15.21 -12.18
C ARG A 381 -24.77 13.73 -12.07
N ILE A 382 -24.76 13.00 -13.18
CA ILE A 382 -24.33 11.60 -13.20
C ILE A 382 -22.83 11.52 -12.90
N THR A 383 -22.47 10.74 -11.88
CA THR A 383 -21.09 10.51 -11.43
C THR A 383 -20.60 9.10 -11.75
N LEU A 384 -21.52 8.15 -11.97
CA LEU A 384 -21.22 6.81 -12.45
C LEU A 384 -22.27 6.37 -13.45
N ASN A 385 -21.82 6.00 -14.65
CA ASN A 385 -22.69 5.45 -15.69
C ASN A 385 -22.73 3.91 -15.64
N PRO A 386 -23.87 3.29 -16.00
CA PRO A 386 -23.93 1.85 -16.15
C PRO A 386 -22.98 1.38 -17.27
N GLN A 387 -22.42 0.19 -17.08
CA GLN A 387 -21.48 -0.42 -18.03
C GLN A 387 -22.17 -1.50 -18.86
N SER A 388 -21.85 -1.58 -20.16
CA SER A 388 -22.29 -2.67 -21.03
C SER A 388 -21.75 -4.01 -20.54
N GLN A 389 -22.54 -5.08 -20.66
CA GLN A 389 -22.16 -6.42 -20.17
C GLN A 389 -22.57 -7.52 -21.17
N THR A 390 -21.75 -8.57 -21.25
CA THR A 390 -22.07 -9.80 -21.98
C THR A 390 -22.32 -10.92 -20.98
N ILE A 391 -23.51 -11.51 -21.00
CA ILE A 391 -23.98 -12.44 -19.96
C ILE A 391 -24.57 -13.70 -20.61
N VAL A 392 -24.27 -14.87 -20.04
CA VAL A 392 -24.80 -16.16 -20.50
C VAL A 392 -26.30 -16.22 -20.23
N LEU A 393 -27.06 -16.74 -21.20
CA LEU A 393 -28.51 -16.97 -21.10
C LEU A 393 -28.89 -17.64 -19.77
N GLY A 394 -29.90 -17.08 -19.09
CA GLY A 394 -30.40 -17.56 -17.80
C GLY A 394 -29.65 -17.05 -16.58
N SER A 395 -28.50 -16.37 -16.76
CA SER A 395 -27.73 -15.80 -15.65
C SER A 395 -28.24 -14.42 -15.22
N PRO A 396 -28.08 -14.01 -13.95
CA PRO A 396 -28.44 -12.66 -13.51
C PRO A 396 -27.46 -11.61 -14.04
N VAL A 397 -27.94 -10.37 -14.22
CA VAL A 397 -27.12 -9.20 -14.56
C VAL A 397 -27.53 -7.98 -13.75
N THR A 398 -26.57 -7.19 -13.29
CA THR A 398 -26.82 -5.96 -12.53
C THR A 398 -26.15 -4.76 -13.18
N PHE A 399 -26.94 -3.70 -13.39
CA PHE A 399 -26.46 -2.38 -13.81
C PHE A 399 -26.51 -1.42 -12.61
N THR A 400 -25.55 -0.53 -12.52
CA THR A 400 -25.45 0.47 -11.44
C THR A 400 -25.32 1.87 -12.01
N VAL A 401 -25.81 2.86 -11.27
CA VAL A 401 -25.69 4.28 -11.58
C VAL A 401 -25.41 5.04 -10.28
N ALA A 402 -24.69 6.14 -10.37
CA ALA A 402 -24.60 7.12 -9.30
C ALA A 402 -24.77 8.53 -9.86
N ALA A 403 -25.43 9.39 -9.10
CA ALA A 403 -25.57 10.79 -9.42
C ALA A 403 -25.49 11.63 -8.14
N ASP A 404 -24.82 12.76 -8.24
CA ASP A 404 -24.81 13.78 -7.20
C ASP A 404 -26.07 14.66 -7.30
N GLY A 405 -26.59 15.08 -6.15
CA GLY A 405 -27.79 15.92 -6.05
C GLY A 405 -29.12 15.26 -6.47
N ALA A 406 -29.14 13.95 -6.71
CA ALA A 406 -30.37 13.21 -7.08
C ALA A 406 -31.21 12.84 -5.84
N THR A 407 -32.52 13.08 -5.91
CA THR A 407 -33.48 12.63 -4.89
C THR A 407 -34.24 11.37 -5.31
N SER A 408 -34.26 11.04 -6.60
CA SER A 408 -34.87 9.82 -7.13
C SER A 408 -34.20 9.34 -8.41
N TYR A 409 -34.35 8.04 -8.69
CA TYR A 409 -33.90 7.40 -9.91
C TYR A 409 -35.07 6.70 -10.63
N GLN A 410 -34.93 6.50 -11.93
CA GLN A 410 -35.82 5.65 -12.73
C GLN A 410 -35.03 4.97 -13.85
N TRP A 411 -34.97 3.64 -13.84
CA TRP A 411 -34.34 2.86 -14.90
C TRP A 411 -35.24 2.76 -16.13
N GLN A 412 -34.59 2.77 -17.30
CA GLN A 412 -35.20 2.58 -18.60
C GLN A 412 -34.55 1.41 -19.32
N ARG A 413 -35.37 0.64 -20.04
CA ARG A 413 -34.96 -0.35 -21.02
C ARG A 413 -35.42 0.11 -22.40
N ASN A 414 -34.48 0.25 -23.34
CA ASN A 414 -34.74 0.73 -24.70
C ASN A 414 -35.55 2.05 -24.71
N GLY A 415 -35.22 2.97 -23.79
CA GLY A 415 -35.89 4.26 -23.62
C GLY A 415 -37.24 4.24 -22.89
N THR A 416 -37.74 3.07 -22.47
CA THR A 416 -39.02 2.93 -21.75
C THR A 416 -38.78 2.66 -20.27
N ASN A 417 -39.52 3.31 -19.37
CA ASN A 417 -39.39 3.11 -17.93
C ASN A 417 -39.68 1.65 -17.52
N ILE A 418 -38.81 1.09 -16.69
CA ILE A 418 -39.02 -0.20 -16.04
C ILE A 418 -39.79 0.07 -14.73
N SER A 419 -41.01 -0.46 -14.62
CA SER A 419 -41.88 -0.20 -13.46
C SER A 419 -41.19 -0.57 -12.15
N GLY A 420 -41.21 0.33 -11.16
CA GLY A 420 -40.65 0.12 -9.82
C GLY A 420 -39.11 0.15 -9.72
N ALA A 421 -38.39 0.27 -10.84
CA ALA A 421 -36.94 0.28 -10.85
C ALA A 421 -36.37 1.68 -10.51
N THR A 422 -36.41 2.05 -9.23
CA THR A 422 -36.03 3.38 -8.73
C THR A 422 -34.79 3.41 -7.85
N ALA A 423 -34.09 2.29 -7.71
CA ALA A 423 -32.84 2.18 -6.96
C ALA A 423 -31.63 2.63 -7.80
N THR A 424 -30.49 2.83 -7.13
CA THR A 424 -29.18 3.10 -7.78
C THR A 424 -28.62 1.89 -8.52
N SER A 425 -29.26 0.73 -8.41
CA SER A 425 -28.97 -0.46 -9.19
C SER A 425 -30.25 -1.07 -9.76
N TYR A 426 -30.12 -1.78 -10.88
CA TYR A 426 -31.17 -2.59 -11.46
C TYR A 426 -30.61 -3.97 -11.80
N THR A 427 -31.23 -5.00 -11.23
CA THR A 427 -30.87 -6.40 -11.46
C THR A 427 -31.95 -7.07 -12.28
N LEU A 428 -31.55 -7.67 -13.40
CA LEU A 428 -32.36 -8.65 -14.11
C LEU A 428 -31.97 -10.04 -13.58
N ALA A 429 -32.91 -10.73 -12.92
CA ALA A 429 -32.63 -11.97 -12.18
C ALA A 429 -32.19 -13.14 -13.08
N ALA A 430 -32.65 -13.18 -14.32
CA ALA A 430 -32.23 -14.15 -15.33
C ALA A 430 -32.40 -13.52 -16.71
N THR A 431 -31.35 -13.59 -17.54
CA THR A 431 -31.39 -13.13 -18.93
C THR A 431 -32.17 -14.12 -19.81
N ALA A 432 -32.91 -13.58 -20.77
CA ALA A 432 -33.60 -14.29 -21.84
C ALA A 432 -33.05 -13.86 -23.20
N THR A 433 -33.31 -14.66 -24.25
CA THR A 433 -32.85 -14.35 -25.62
C THR A 433 -33.37 -13.00 -26.13
N GLY A 434 -34.58 -12.61 -25.73
CA GLY A 434 -35.17 -11.30 -26.04
C GLY A 434 -34.51 -10.10 -25.33
N ASP A 435 -33.56 -10.34 -24.42
CA ASP A 435 -32.78 -9.29 -23.77
C ASP A 435 -31.51 -8.91 -24.53
N ASN A 436 -31.14 -9.66 -25.56
CA ASN A 436 -29.97 -9.36 -26.37
C ASN A 436 -30.10 -8.00 -27.06
N ALA A 437 -29.03 -7.19 -27.00
CA ALA A 437 -28.95 -5.81 -27.46
C ALA A 437 -29.89 -4.83 -26.74
N ALA A 438 -30.52 -5.21 -25.62
CA ALA A 438 -31.29 -4.27 -24.81
C ALA A 438 -30.37 -3.20 -24.20
N ARG A 439 -30.82 -1.95 -24.23
CA ARG A 439 -30.08 -0.79 -23.72
C ARG A 439 -30.68 -0.32 -22.41
N PHE A 440 -29.85 -0.24 -21.37
CA PHE A 440 -30.23 0.17 -20.03
C PHE A 440 -29.61 1.53 -19.70
N ARG A 441 -30.41 2.44 -19.16
CA ARG A 441 -29.95 3.72 -18.61
C ARG A 441 -30.82 4.11 -17.42
N ALA A 442 -30.35 5.02 -16.60
CA ALA A 442 -31.13 5.58 -15.51
C ALA A 442 -31.32 7.08 -15.67
N THR A 443 -32.46 7.58 -15.20
CA THR A 443 -32.75 9.02 -15.07
C THR A 443 -32.60 9.39 -13.60
N ALA A 444 -31.72 10.33 -13.29
CA ALA A 444 -31.59 10.91 -11.95
C ALA A 444 -32.37 12.22 -11.88
N THR A 445 -33.20 12.43 -10.85
CA THR A 445 -34.08 13.60 -10.75
C THR A 445 -33.98 14.28 -9.39
N ASN A 446 -34.12 15.61 -9.38
CA ASN A 446 -34.40 16.42 -8.19
C ASN A 446 -35.42 17.53 -8.54
N SER A 447 -35.68 18.45 -7.60
CA SER A 447 -36.64 19.55 -7.79
C SER A 447 -36.26 20.56 -8.89
N PHE A 448 -35.02 20.54 -9.39
CA PHE A 448 -34.50 21.46 -10.40
C PHE A 448 -34.36 20.83 -11.78
N GLY A 449 -34.57 19.51 -11.91
CA GLY A 449 -34.60 18.83 -13.20
C GLY A 449 -34.16 17.37 -13.15
N SER A 450 -33.96 16.81 -14.33
CA SER A 450 -33.56 15.42 -14.53
C SER A 450 -32.38 15.31 -15.49
N THR A 451 -31.50 14.35 -15.24
CA THR A 451 -30.34 14.03 -16.08
C THR A 451 -30.31 12.53 -16.38
N PHE A 452 -30.04 12.17 -17.64
CA PHE A 452 -29.87 10.78 -18.06
C PHE A 452 -28.43 10.32 -17.90
N SER A 453 -28.22 9.08 -17.48
CA SER A 453 -26.96 8.37 -17.67
C SER A 453 -26.74 8.03 -19.14
N SER A 454 -25.51 7.69 -19.51
CA SER A 454 -25.25 6.98 -20.77
C SER A 454 -25.92 5.60 -20.77
N GLU A 455 -26.11 5.05 -21.96
CA GLU A 455 -26.69 3.72 -22.15
C GLU A 455 -25.63 2.62 -21.99
N ALA A 456 -25.99 1.56 -21.28
CA ALA A 456 -25.28 0.29 -21.23
C ALA A 456 -26.02 -0.74 -22.09
N THR A 457 -25.30 -1.45 -22.95
CA THR A 457 -25.87 -2.52 -23.78
C THR A 457 -25.69 -3.87 -23.10
N LEU A 458 -26.78 -4.64 -22.99
CA LEU A 458 -26.75 -6.04 -22.60
C LEU A 458 -26.59 -6.92 -23.84
N THR A 459 -25.53 -7.72 -23.89
CA THR A 459 -25.36 -8.79 -24.86
C THR A 459 -25.69 -10.11 -24.18
N VAL A 460 -26.68 -10.86 -24.68
CA VAL A 460 -27.00 -12.19 -24.17
C VAL A 460 -26.38 -13.22 -25.10
N THR A 461 -25.53 -14.08 -24.54
CA THR A 461 -24.85 -15.14 -25.28
C THR A 461 -25.29 -16.53 -24.81
N THR A 462 -25.28 -17.50 -25.70
CA THR A 462 -25.41 -18.93 -25.35
C THR A 462 -24.05 -19.60 -25.17
N ASN A 463 -22.97 -18.94 -25.59
CA ASN A 463 -21.60 -19.42 -25.47
C ASN A 463 -21.14 -19.31 -24.01
N ARG A 464 -20.82 -20.44 -23.38
CA ARG A 464 -20.26 -20.49 -22.03
C ARG A 464 -18.75 -20.22 -22.11
N PHE A 465 -18.09 -20.16 -20.95
CA PHE A 465 -16.65 -19.97 -20.90
C PHE A 465 -15.93 -21.31 -21.09
N PRO A 466 -14.80 -21.33 -21.82
CA PRO A 466 -13.96 -22.51 -21.89
C PRO A 466 -13.32 -22.78 -20.53
N VAL A 467 -12.83 -24.00 -20.33
CA VAL A 467 -12.10 -24.43 -19.13
C VAL A 467 -10.66 -24.74 -19.54
N ALA A 468 -9.72 -23.98 -18.99
CA ALA A 468 -8.28 -24.19 -19.14
C ALA A 468 -7.74 -25.10 -18.04
N THR A 469 -6.80 -26.00 -18.36
CA THR A 469 -6.05 -26.76 -17.35
C THR A 469 -4.58 -26.85 -17.74
N ILE A 470 -3.68 -26.51 -16.81
CA ILE A 470 -2.24 -26.76 -16.97
C ILE A 470 -1.92 -28.15 -16.42
N ASN A 471 -1.48 -29.04 -17.31
CA ASN A 471 -1.07 -30.40 -17.01
C ASN A 471 0.41 -30.45 -16.58
N LEU A 472 1.28 -29.70 -17.29
CA LEU A 472 2.69 -29.50 -16.95
C LEU A 472 3.05 -28.01 -17.05
N PRO A 473 4.00 -27.51 -16.23
CA PRO A 473 4.67 -28.23 -15.16
C PRO A 473 3.74 -28.57 -13.99
N ALA A 474 4.10 -29.56 -13.19
CA ALA A 474 3.37 -29.85 -11.96
C ALA A 474 3.59 -28.71 -10.94
N ALA A 475 2.70 -28.54 -9.96
CA ALA A 475 2.91 -27.53 -8.90
C ALA A 475 4.18 -27.79 -8.07
N THR A 476 4.67 -29.03 -8.08
CA THR A 476 5.88 -29.45 -7.39
C THR A 476 7.12 -29.38 -8.27
N THR A 477 7.00 -28.91 -9.52
CA THR A 477 8.17 -28.72 -10.37
C THR A 477 9.02 -27.60 -9.76
N GLU A 478 10.28 -27.91 -9.49
CA GLU A 478 11.30 -26.95 -9.09
C GLU A 478 12.29 -26.75 -10.26
N PHE A 479 13.03 -25.65 -10.26
CA PHE A 479 13.95 -25.31 -11.35
C PHE A 479 15.30 -24.75 -10.87
N LYS A 480 16.33 -24.83 -11.72
CA LYS A 480 17.56 -24.01 -11.64
C LYS A 480 17.80 -23.31 -12.98
N SER A 481 18.70 -22.33 -12.99
CA SER A 481 19.22 -21.79 -14.24
C SER A 481 19.77 -22.91 -15.14
N GLY A 482 19.47 -22.82 -16.42
CA GLY A 482 19.81 -23.79 -17.46
C GLY A 482 18.85 -24.97 -17.57
N ASP A 483 17.90 -25.16 -16.65
CA ASP A 483 16.92 -26.25 -16.76
C ASP A 483 15.97 -26.01 -17.93
N VAL A 484 15.60 -27.08 -18.63
CA VAL A 484 14.53 -27.05 -19.64
C VAL A 484 13.22 -27.47 -18.97
N VAL A 485 12.30 -26.53 -18.83
CA VAL A 485 10.96 -26.77 -18.27
C VAL A 485 9.97 -27.00 -19.41
N ASN A 486 9.29 -28.15 -19.37
CA ASN A 486 8.20 -28.48 -20.30
C ASN A 486 6.87 -27.98 -19.75
N TYR A 487 6.03 -27.43 -20.62
CA TYR A 487 4.65 -27.05 -20.31
C TYR A 487 3.66 -27.75 -21.24
N SER A 488 2.47 -28.06 -20.72
CA SER A 488 1.36 -28.62 -21.49
C SER A 488 0.03 -28.39 -20.80
N GLY A 489 -1.06 -28.39 -21.56
CA GLY A 489 -2.39 -28.13 -21.03
C GLY A 489 -3.53 -28.64 -21.89
N THR A 490 -4.73 -28.57 -21.35
CA THR A 490 -5.99 -28.90 -22.02
C THR A 490 -6.97 -27.73 -21.95
N GLY A 491 -7.89 -27.70 -22.90
CA GLY A 491 -8.90 -26.67 -23.10
C GLY A 491 -10.18 -27.34 -23.57
N THR A 492 -11.25 -27.19 -22.81
CA THR A 492 -12.56 -27.72 -23.20
C THR A 492 -13.62 -26.66 -23.04
N ASP A 493 -14.54 -26.58 -23.98
CA ASP A 493 -15.70 -25.69 -23.91
C ASP A 493 -16.99 -26.53 -24.00
N PRO A 494 -18.06 -26.20 -23.26
CA PRO A 494 -19.30 -26.96 -23.32
C PRO A 494 -20.00 -26.97 -24.68
N GLU A 495 -19.81 -25.95 -25.53
CA GLU A 495 -20.37 -25.86 -26.88
C GLU A 495 -19.40 -26.42 -27.93
N ASP A 496 -18.10 -26.15 -27.82
CA ASP A 496 -17.10 -26.53 -28.82
C ASP A 496 -16.40 -27.89 -28.55
N GLY A 497 -16.59 -28.47 -27.36
CA GLY A 497 -15.88 -29.68 -26.94
C GLY A 497 -14.39 -29.42 -26.69
N ASN A 498 -13.51 -30.28 -27.20
CA ASN A 498 -12.05 -30.10 -27.04
C ASN A 498 -11.54 -29.01 -27.99
N LEU A 499 -10.86 -28.00 -27.44
CA LEU A 499 -10.34 -26.89 -28.21
C LEU A 499 -9.04 -27.26 -28.96
N PRO A 500 -8.84 -26.78 -30.20
CA PRO A 500 -7.64 -27.06 -30.99
C PRO A 500 -6.42 -26.28 -30.48
N ALA A 501 -5.20 -26.67 -30.86
CA ALA A 501 -3.96 -25.99 -30.44
C ALA A 501 -3.94 -24.47 -30.77
N SER A 502 -4.61 -24.05 -31.84
CA SER A 502 -4.77 -22.63 -32.21
C SER A 502 -5.52 -21.79 -31.17
N ALA A 503 -6.26 -22.43 -30.26
CA ALA A 503 -6.98 -21.78 -29.16
C ALA A 503 -6.10 -21.49 -27.93
N PHE A 504 -4.88 -22.02 -27.85
CA PHE A 504 -4.04 -22.00 -26.65
C PHE A 504 -2.98 -20.91 -26.78
N THR A 505 -2.90 -20.05 -25.77
CA THR A 505 -1.86 -19.03 -25.61
C THR A 505 -1.11 -19.26 -24.30
N TRP A 506 0.21 -19.40 -24.39
CA TRP A 506 1.11 -19.62 -23.25
C TRP A 506 1.98 -18.39 -22.99
N GLN A 507 2.24 -18.08 -21.72
CA GLN A 507 3.15 -17.03 -21.29
C GLN A 507 3.90 -17.52 -20.03
N VAL A 508 5.13 -17.05 -19.82
CA VAL A 508 5.86 -17.30 -18.58
C VAL A 508 6.45 -16.00 -18.06
N ASP A 509 6.18 -15.70 -16.80
CA ASP A 509 6.76 -14.54 -16.13
C ASP A 509 7.73 -14.99 -15.03
N PHE A 510 8.77 -14.20 -14.84
CA PHE A 510 9.66 -14.26 -13.68
C PHE A 510 9.16 -13.29 -12.60
N GLN A 511 9.14 -13.76 -11.37
CA GLN A 511 8.45 -13.10 -10.26
C GLN A 511 9.37 -13.04 -9.04
N HIS A 512 9.31 -11.93 -8.31
CA HIS A 512 9.86 -11.78 -6.95
C HIS A 512 8.97 -10.81 -6.14
N ASP A 513 9.24 -10.66 -4.84
CA ASP A 513 8.31 -10.04 -3.88
C ASP A 513 7.87 -8.61 -4.20
N SER A 514 8.64 -7.86 -5.00
CA SER A 514 8.40 -6.42 -5.23
C SER A 514 7.92 -6.07 -6.64
N HIS A 515 8.24 -6.87 -7.66
CA HIS A 515 7.80 -6.64 -9.05
C HIS A 515 7.89 -7.93 -9.90
N GLN A 516 7.56 -7.85 -11.19
CA GLN A 516 7.62 -9.00 -12.11
C GLN A 516 8.28 -8.61 -13.43
N HIS A 517 8.93 -9.58 -14.08
CA HIS A 517 9.52 -9.44 -15.40
C HIS A 517 8.87 -10.44 -16.37
N PRO A 518 8.31 -10.00 -17.51
CA PRO A 518 7.91 -10.92 -18.57
C PRO A 518 9.13 -11.70 -19.06
N PHE A 519 9.05 -13.03 -19.12
CA PHE A 519 10.16 -13.87 -19.53
C PHE A 519 9.91 -14.53 -20.89
N ILE A 520 8.85 -15.34 -21.02
CA ILE A 520 8.37 -15.87 -22.30
C ILE A 520 7.13 -15.10 -22.69
N ALA A 521 7.22 -14.35 -23.79
CA ALA A 521 6.09 -13.62 -24.34
C ALA A 521 4.94 -14.55 -24.75
N ALA A 522 3.72 -14.01 -24.71
CA ALA A 522 2.51 -14.74 -25.07
C ALA A 522 2.62 -15.37 -26.47
N THR A 523 2.63 -16.71 -26.52
CA THR A 523 2.79 -17.50 -27.74
C THR A 523 1.56 -18.36 -27.96
N THR A 524 0.96 -18.28 -29.15
CA THR A 524 -0.29 -18.98 -29.49
C THR A 524 -0.05 -20.09 -30.49
N GLY A 525 -0.82 -21.19 -30.39
CA GLY A 525 -0.85 -22.22 -31.43
C GLY A 525 -0.34 -23.60 -31.03
N ALA A 526 -0.08 -23.84 -29.74
CA ALA A 526 0.43 -25.12 -29.25
C ALA A 526 -0.23 -25.52 -27.91
N THR A 527 -0.55 -26.80 -27.77
CA THR A 527 -1.03 -27.39 -26.49
C THR A 527 0.10 -27.70 -25.52
N SER A 528 1.35 -27.63 -25.97
CA SER A 528 2.56 -27.91 -25.19
C SER A 528 3.80 -27.27 -25.80
N GLY A 529 4.84 -27.10 -25.00
CA GLY A 529 6.15 -26.61 -25.42
C GLY A 529 7.17 -26.70 -24.30
N SER A 530 8.29 -26.01 -24.45
CA SER A 530 9.34 -25.94 -23.43
C SER A 530 10.02 -24.57 -23.43
N PHE A 531 10.66 -24.23 -22.32
CA PHE A 531 11.57 -23.09 -22.23
C PHE A 531 12.78 -23.46 -21.38
N THR A 532 13.93 -22.84 -21.66
CA THR A 532 15.11 -22.96 -20.81
C THR A 532 15.11 -21.84 -19.79
N VAL A 533 15.31 -22.15 -18.52
CA VAL A 533 15.44 -21.16 -17.45
C VAL A 533 16.74 -20.37 -17.65
N PRO A 534 16.68 -19.04 -17.79
CA PRO A 534 17.86 -18.19 -17.92
C PRO A 534 18.71 -18.14 -16.63
N ASP A 535 19.95 -17.69 -16.80
CA ASP A 535 20.75 -17.17 -15.69
C ASP A 535 20.14 -15.84 -15.22
N PHE A 536 19.44 -15.86 -14.09
CA PHE A 536 18.95 -14.67 -13.39
C PHE A 536 19.04 -14.82 -11.87
N GLU A 537 18.68 -13.75 -11.15
CA GLU A 537 18.83 -13.56 -9.70
C GLU A 537 18.63 -14.83 -8.88
N THR A 538 19.59 -15.12 -7.99
CA THR A 538 19.66 -16.33 -7.16
C THR A 538 19.03 -16.14 -5.77
N GLU A 539 18.21 -15.10 -5.60
CA GLU A 539 17.59 -14.80 -4.31
C GLU A 539 16.48 -15.81 -3.98
N ALA A 540 16.23 -16.05 -2.70
CA ALA A 540 15.28 -17.08 -2.25
C ALA A 540 13.80 -16.72 -2.49
N ASN A 541 13.52 -15.49 -2.91
CA ASN A 541 12.18 -14.94 -3.13
C ASN A 541 11.74 -14.91 -4.60
N VAL A 542 12.41 -15.68 -5.47
CA VAL A 542 12.10 -15.72 -6.92
C VAL A 542 11.27 -16.95 -7.30
N TRP A 543 10.35 -16.83 -8.26
CA TRP A 543 9.63 -17.96 -8.86
C TRP A 543 9.27 -17.71 -10.33
N LEU A 544 8.94 -18.77 -11.08
CA LEU A 544 8.38 -18.65 -12.42
C LEU A 544 6.88 -18.94 -12.39
N ARG A 545 6.09 -18.12 -13.08
CA ARG A 545 4.65 -18.31 -13.26
C ARG A 545 4.32 -18.60 -14.71
N VAL A 546 3.87 -19.82 -14.98
CA VAL A 546 3.42 -20.28 -16.29
C VAL A 546 1.92 -20.02 -16.42
N PHE A 547 1.51 -19.27 -17.43
CA PHE A 547 0.12 -18.98 -17.76
C PHE A 547 -0.33 -19.78 -18.97
N LEU A 548 -1.57 -20.28 -18.91
CA LEU A 548 -2.32 -20.80 -20.04
C LEU A 548 -3.61 -20.01 -20.17
N THR A 549 -3.85 -19.45 -21.35
CA THR A 549 -5.15 -18.93 -21.75
C THR A 549 -5.69 -19.78 -22.90
N VAL A 550 -6.94 -20.22 -22.80
CA VAL A 550 -7.66 -20.84 -23.93
C VAL A 550 -8.80 -19.96 -24.38
N ARG A 551 -9.01 -19.93 -25.70
CA ARG A 551 -10.06 -19.17 -26.38
C ARG A 551 -10.97 -20.09 -27.20
N ASP A 552 -12.26 -20.02 -26.98
CA ASP A 552 -13.25 -20.79 -27.73
C ASP A 552 -13.58 -20.15 -29.11
N SER A 553 -14.47 -20.78 -29.87
CA SER A 553 -14.90 -20.29 -31.19
C SER A 553 -15.80 -19.05 -31.09
N GLY A 554 -16.52 -18.88 -29.98
CA GLY A 554 -17.32 -17.69 -29.65
C GLY A 554 -16.48 -16.48 -29.21
N GLY A 555 -15.17 -16.67 -29.04
CA GLY A 555 -14.19 -15.65 -28.66
C GLY A 555 -14.01 -15.45 -27.15
N SER A 556 -14.72 -16.20 -26.30
CA SER A 556 -14.56 -16.17 -24.84
C SER A 556 -13.27 -16.85 -24.42
N THR A 557 -12.70 -16.42 -23.28
CA THR A 557 -11.41 -16.93 -22.80
C THR A 557 -11.47 -17.39 -21.36
N ASN A 558 -10.58 -18.31 -21.02
CA ASN A 558 -10.30 -18.71 -19.64
C ASN A 558 -8.78 -18.83 -19.46
N SER A 559 -8.28 -18.28 -18.35
CA SER A 559 -6.86 -18.25 -18.03
C SER A 559 -6.61 -18.93 -16.69
N VAL A 560 -5.58 -19.76 -16.64
CA VAL A 560 -5.06 -20.40 -15.42
C VAL A 560 -3.55 -20.20 -15.35
N SER A 561 -2.97 -20.31 -14.17
CA SER A 561 -1.53 -20.19 -13.97
C SER A 561 -0.96 -21.26 -13.04
N ARG A 562 0.34 -21.51 -13.15
CA ARG A 562 1.11 -22.45 -12.36
C ARG A 562 2.42 -21.80 -11.93
N ASN A 563 2.68 -21.74 -10.61
CA ASN A 563 3.99 -21.34 -10.09
C ASN A 563 4.91 -22.55 -9.95
N ILE A 564 6.20 -22.35 -10.19
CA ILE A 564 7.32 -23.29 -9.94
C ILE A 564 8.47 -22.52 -9.26
N TYR A 565 9.28 -23.16 -8.39
CA TYR A 565 10.23 -22.50 -7.47
C TYR A 565 11.69 -23.00 -7.59
N PRO A 566 12.71 -22.23 -7.15
CA PRO A 566 14.12 -22.66 -7.14
C PRO A 566 14.48 -23.64 -6.00
N GLY A 567 15.49 -24.50 -6.17
CA GLY A 567 16.02 -25.43 -5.13
C GLY A 567 17.23 -24.90 -4.32
N THR A 568 17.42 -25.33 -3.06
CA THR A 568 18.46 -24.81 -2.11
C THR A 568 19.87 -25.35 -2.37
N GLN A 569 20.86 -24.47 -2.62
CA GLN A 569 22.24 -24.88 -2.92
C GLN A 569 23.03 -25.35 -1.68
N LEU A 570 23.69 -26.50 -1.75
CA LEU A 570 24.43 -27.07 -0.62
C LEU A 570 25.64 -26.22 -0.20
N SER A 571 26.36 -25.63 -1.15
CA SER A 571 27.52 -24.76 -0.86
C SER A 571 27.15 -23.47 -0.11
N SER A 572 25.87 -23.09 -0.16
CA SER A 572 25.32 -21.98 0.62
C SER A 572 25.00 -22.35 2.07
N LEU A 573 24.94 -23.64 2.40
CA LEU A 573 24.75 -24.12 3.76
C LEU A 573 26.08 -24.15 4.51
N THR A 574 26.00 -24.03 5.84
CA THR A 574 27.14 -24.19 6.74
C THR A 574 27.16 -25.63 7.25
N PRO A 575 28.25 -26.39 7.04
CA PRO A 575 28.38 -27.70 7.63
C PRO A 575 28.27 -27.65 9.16
N ILE A 576 27.63 -28.64 9.75
CA ILE A 576 27.56 -28.83 11.20
C ILE A 576 28.69 -29.75 11.66
N GLY A 577 29.16 -29.56 12.90
CA GLY A 577 30.33 -30.27 13.42
C GLY A 577 31.64 -29.76 12.81
N THR A 578 32.73 -30.52 13.01
CA THR A 578 34.04 -30.20 12.44
C THR A 578 34.21 -30.94 11.12
N PRO A 579 34.28 -30.25 9.96
CA PRO A 579 34.61 -30.86 8.68
C PRO A 579 35.89 -31.70 8.75
N VAL A 580 35.87 -32.87 8.12
CA VAL A 580 37.07 -33.70 7.95
C VAL A 580 37.48 -33.64 6.48
N ASN A 581 38.75 -33.40 6.24
CA ASN A 581 39.35 -33.36 4.91
C ASN A 581 40.82 -33.75 5.05
N ALA A 582 41.34 -34.63 4.19
CA ALA A 582 42.67 -35.17 4.40
C ALA A 582 43.80 -34.17 4.13
N TRP A 583 43.63 -33.35 3.10
CA TRP A 583 44.58 -32.30 2.73
C TRP A 583 43.85 -30.98 2.48
N GLY A 584 44.30 -29.92 3.15
CA GLY A 584 43.69 -28.60 3.08
C GLY A 584 42.24 -28.55 3.60
N PRO A 585 41.63 -27.36 3.63
CA PRO A 585 40.20 -27.24 3.92
C PRO A 585 39.33 -27.76 2.76
N TYR A 586 38.05 -28.03 3.05
CA TYR A 586 37.06 -28.18 1.97
C TYR A 586 36.82 -26.82 1.32
N GLU A 587 36.52 -26.84 0.03
CA GLU A 587 36.37 -25.64 -0.78
C GLU A 587 34.91 -25.45 -1.22
N LYS A 588 34.44 -24.20 -1.17
CA LYS A 588 33.10 -23.83 -1.64
C LYS A 588 33.20 -23.31 -3.05
N ASP A 589 32.39 -23.89 -3.94
CA ASP A 589 32.27 -23.51 -5.35
C ASP A 589 33.58 -23.59 -6.15
N ARG A 590 34.54 -24.41 -5.68
CA ARG A 590 35.88 -24.65 -6.24
C ARG A 590 36.32 -26.09 -5.95
N SER A 591 37.29 -26.61 -6.71
CA SER A 591 38.00 -27.86 -6.40
C SER A 591 38.84 -27.71 -5.12
N ASN A 592 39.38 -28.79 -4.57
CA ASN A 592 40.32 -28.70 -3.43
C ASN A 592 41.70 -28.17 -3.89
N GLY A 593 42.29 -27.20 -3.18
CA GLY A 593 43.61 -26.65 -3.51
C GLY A 593 44.73 -26.96 -2.50
N GLU A 594 44.50 -27.93 -1.61
CA GLU A 594 45.45 -28.52 -0.65
C GLU A 594 45.99 -27.60 0.48
N GLN A 595 46.07 -26.27 0.31
CA GLN A 595 46.82 -25.41 1.24
C GLN A 595 45.92 -24.59 2.17
N GLY A 596 45.11 -23.69 1.63
CA GLY A 596 44.34 -22.70 2.40
C GLY A 596 43.01 -22.37 1.75
N ALA A 597 42.08 -21.77 2.50
CA ALA A 597 40.73 -21.54 1.99
C ALA A 597 40.72 -20.71 0.69
N ALA A 598 39.92 -21.14 -0.29
CA ALA A 598 39.70 -20.54 -1.60
C ALA A 598 40.91 -20.51 -2.55
N ASP A 599 41.87 -21.41 -2.38
CA ASP A 599 43.02 -21.58 -3.29
C ASP A 599 42.76 -22.54 -4.46
N GLY A 600 41.69 -23.34 -4.38
CA GLY A 600 41.27 -24.28 -5.41
C GLY A 600 40.87 -23.65 -6.74
N ARG A 601 40.94 -24.47 -7.80
CA ARG A 601 40.59 -24.09 -9.17
C ARG A 601 39.07 -24.16 -9.41
N PRO A 602 38.57 -23.63 -10.54
CA PRO A 602 37.20 -23.91 -10.96
C PRO A 602 36.97 -25.42 -11.07
N MET A 603 35.90 -25.90 -10.44
CA MET A 603 35.52 -27.31 -10.41
C MET A 603 35.13 -27.81 -11.81
N VAL A 604 35.76 -28.89 -12.27
CA VAL A 604 35.43 -29.51 -13.56
C VAL A 604 35.43 -31.03 -13.42
N ILE A 605 34.33 -31.68 -13.78
CA ILE A 605 34.21 -33.15 -13.74
C ILE A 605 33.85 -33.67 -15.13
N GLY A 606 34.73 -34.46 -15.74
CA GLY A 606 34.51 -35.04 -17.07
C GLY A 606 34.31 -33.99 -18.16
N GLY A 607 35.03 -32.88 -18.08
CA GLY A 607 34.97 -31.73 -18.97
C GLY A 607 33.82 -30.76 -18.73
N ILE A 608 33.00 -30.97 -17.69
CA ILE A 608 31.83 -30.14 -17.39
C ILE A 608 32.15 -29.20 -16.21
N PRO A 609 32.12 -27.88 -16.40
CA PRO A 609 32.40 -26.93 -15.33
C PRO A 609 31.20 -26.76 -14.38
N PHE A 610 31.49 -26.62 -13.08
CA PHE A 610 30.50 -26.37 -12.04
C PHE A 610 30.79 -25.07 -11.30
N ASN A 611 29.86 -24.12 -11.40
CA ASN A 611 29.96 -22.82 -10.71
C ASN A 611 29.54 -22.89 -9.23
N LYS A 612 28.90 -23.99 -8.82
CA LYS A 612 28.42 -24.24 -7.46
C LYS A 612 28.68 -25.70 -7.07
N GLY A 613 29.19 -25.92 -5.87
CA GLY A 613 29.55 -27.26 -5.39
C GLY A 613 30.45 -27.24 -4.17
N LEU A 614 30.91 -28.41 -3.75
CA LEU A 614 31.90 -28.57 -2.68
C LEU A 614 33.07 -29.41 -3.18
N GLY A 615 34.29 -28.85 -3.18
CA GLY A 615 35.52 -29.57 -3.47
C GLY A 615 36.16 -30.09 -2.19
N VAL A 616 36.55 -31.35 -2.16
CA VAL A 616 37.14 -32.03 -1.00
C VAL A 616 38.34 -32.89 -1.42
N HIS A 617 39.11 -33.32 -0.44
CA HIS A 617 40.23 -34.24 -0.62
C HIS A 617 40.03 -35.48 0.24
N ALA A 618 40.01 -36.67 -0.36
CA ALA A 618 39.72 -37.90 0.37
C ALA A 618 40.85 -38.32 1.34
N PRO A 619 40.53 -38.98 2.47
CA PRO A 619 39.18 -39.12 3.04
C PRO A 619 38.60 -37.79 3.54
N SER A 620 37.30 -37.58 3.34
CA SER A 620 36.56 -36.40 3.80
C SER A 620 35.19 -36.73 4.37
N GLU A 621 34.70 -35.87 5.26
CA GLU A 621 33.34 -35.95 5.83
C GLU A 621 32.77 -34.53 6.08
N LEU A 622 31.59 -34.25 5.52
CA LEU A 622 30.80 -33.04 5.73
C LEU A 622 29.39 -33.41 6.19
N ARG A 623 28.82 -32.66 7.15
CA ARG A 623 27.46 -32.89 7.69
C ARG A 623 26.61 -31.65 7.58
N PHE A 624 25.32 -31.78 7.34
CA PHE A 624 24.36 -30.68 7.22
C PHE A 624 23.09 -30.99 8.00
N ASN A 625 22.58 -30.00 8.74
CA ASN A 625 21.31 -30.12 9.44
C ASN A 625 20.14 -29.85 8.48
N LEU A 626 19.25 -30.82 8.35
CA LEU A 626 18.04 -30.73 7.52
C LEU A 626 16.77 -30.44 8.35
N GLY A 627 16.84 -30.56 9.68
CA GLY A 627 15.75 -30.22 10.60
C GLY A 627 14.48 -31.07 10.47
N GLY A 628 14.46 -32.12 9.63
CA GLY A 628 13.28 -32.98 9.43
C GLY A 628 12.16 -32.31 8.61
N THR A 629 12.40 -31.11 8.06
CA THR A 629 11.39 -30.30 7.37
C THR A 629 11.44 -30.43 5.87
N CYS A 630 12.52 -31.00 5.33
CA CYS A 630 12.69 -31.21 3.91
C CYS A 630 11.66 -32.23 3.37
N SER A 631 11.10 -31.99 2.20
CA SER A 631 10.20 -32.94 1.50
C SER A 631 10.79 -33.50 0.21
N GLY A 632 11.99 -33.06 -0.17
CA GLY A 632 12.60 -33.35 -1.46
C GLY A 632 13.75 -34.36 -1.44
N ASN A 633 14.76 -34.11 -2.27
CA ASN A 633 15.94 -34.94 -2.48
C ASN A 633 17.22 -34.09 -2.30
N PHE A 634 18.30 -34.75 -1.89
CA PHE A 634 19.64 -34.27 -2.16
C PHE A 634 20.07 -34.77 -3.54
N VAL A 635 20.53 -33.85 -4.39
CA VAL A 635 20.96 -34.12 -5.77
C VAL A 635 22.36 -33.55 -5.97
N SER A 636 23.26 -34.32 -6.58
CA SER A 636 24.61 -33.88 -6.94
C SER A 636 25.12 -34.66 -8.15
N ASP A 637 26.01 -34.03 -8.92
CA ASP A 637 26.96 -34.75 -9.76
C ASP A 637 28.23 -34.97 -8.93
N VAL A 638 28.84 -36.16 -9.03
CA VAL A 638 30.05 -36.51 -8.29
C VAL A 638 31.12 -37.09 -9.21
N GLY A 639 32.38 -36.84 -8.87
CA GLY A 639 33.55 -37.36 -9.57
C GLY A 639 34.85 -36.74 -9.08
N ILE A 640 35.97 -37.22 -9.63
CA ILE A 640 37.30 -36.64 -9.39
C ILE A 640 37.46 -35.40 -10.27
N ASP A 641 38.06 -34.33 -9.74
CA ASP A 641 38.30 -33.10 -10.48
C ASP A 641 39.27 -33.37 -11.65
N ASP A 642 38.99 -32.81 -12.81
CA ASP A 642 39.79 -33.00 -14.02
C ASP A 642 41.24 -32.48 -13.85
N GLU A 643 41.51 -31.60 -12.88
CA GLU A 643 42.85 -31.04 -12.64
C GLU A 643 43.90 -32.09 -12.28
N VAL A 644 43.47 -33.19 -11.64
CA VAL A 644 44.35 -34.30 -11.27
C VAL A 644 44.37 -35.42 -12.32
N GLY A 645 43.54 -35.32 -13.37
CA GLY A 645 43.41 -36.34 -14.41
C GLY A 645 43.08 -37.73 -13.86
N ASP A 646 43.63 -38.78 -14.45
CA ASP A 646 43.35 -40.18 -14.09
C ASP A 646 44.11 -40.69 -12.84
N ASN A 647 44.74 -39.79 -12.07
CA ASN A 647 45.70 -40.18 -11.02
C ASN A 647 45.06 -40.51 -9.65
N GLY A 648 43.82 -40.07 -9.40
CA GLY A 648 43.12 -40.31 -8.13
C GLY A 648 42.11 -41.47 -8.21
N SER A 649 41.73 -41.99 -7.04
CA SER A 649 40.59 -42.90 -6.93
C SER A 649 39.82 -42.73 -5.63
N VAL A 650 38.50 -42.62 -5.71
CA VAL A 650 37.65 -42.32 -4.55
C VAL A 650 36.33 -43.09 -4.57
N VAL A 651 35.65 -43.14 -3.42
CA VAL A 651 34.25 -43.59 -3.31
C VAL A 651 33.43 -42.51 -2.61
N PHE A 652 32.34 -42.06 -3.26
CA PHE A 652 31.37 -41.13 -2.69
C PHE A 652 30.27 -41.89 -1.96
N GLN A 653 30.01 -41.50 -0.72
CA GLN A 653 28.94 -42.07 0.09
C GLN A 653 28.06 -40.95 0.66
N VAL A 654 26.74 -41.16 0.62
CA VAL A 654 25.76 -40.27 1.25
C VAL A 654 25.05 -41.04 2.35
N TYR A 655 25.05 -40.47 3.55
CA TYR A 655 24.32 -40.98 4.70
C TYR A 655 23.20 -40.02 5.08
N LEU A 656 22.03 -40.57 5.42
CA LEU A 656 20.87 -39.84 5.91
C LEU A 656 20.51 -40.38 7.29
N ASP A 657 20.54 -39.54 8.31
CA ASP A 657 20.34 -39.96 9.71
C ASP A 657 21.21 -41.19 10.09
N ASN A 658 22.49 -41.16 9.69
CA ASN A 658 23.48 -42.25 9.82
C ASN A 658 23.20 -43.54 9.04
N VAL A 659 22.19 -43.59 8.16
CA VAL A 659 21.95 -44.73 7.26
C VAL A 659 22.56 -44.45 5.89
N LEU A 660 23.37 -45.38 5.37
CA LEU A 660 23.92 -45.27 4.02
C LEU A 660 22.78 -45.26 2.98
N ALA A 661 22.64 -44.16 2.26
CA ALA A 661 21.59 -43.90 1.28
C ALA A 661 22.10 -43.98 -0.16
N TYR A 662 23.39 -43.74 -0.38
CA TYR A 662 24.03 -43.87 -1.69
C TYR A 662 25.52 -44.21 -1.53
N ASP A 663 26.02 -45.02 -2.46
CA ASP A 663 27.42 -45.37 -2.61
C ASP A 663 27.73 -45.38 -4.12
N SER A 664 28.75 -44.64 -4.56
CA SER A 664 29.08 -44.55 -5.99
C SER A 664 29.78 -45.79 -6.55
N GLY A 665 30.27 -46.69 -5.68
CA GLY A 665 31.39 -47.58 -5.97
C GLY A 665 32.69 -46.80 -6.22
N LEU A 666 33.76 -47.53 -6.54
CA LEU A 666 35.03 -46.93 -6.98
C LEU A 666 34.78 -45.97 -8.16
N MET A 667 35.39 -44.80 -8.08
CA MET A 667 35.46 -43.80 -9.15
C MET A 667 36.91 -43.45 -9.42
N ARG A 668 37.30 -43.41 -10.70
CA ARG A 668 38.59 -42.93 -11.19
C ARG A 668 38.41 -41.69 -12.06
N GLY A 669 39.44 -40.88 -12.27
CA GLY A 669 39.36 -39.69 -13.13
C GLY A 669 38.86 -39.97 -14.56
N SER A 670 39.12 -41.18 -15.07
CA SER A 670 38.65 -41.62 -16.40
C SER A 670 37.18 -42.01 -16.44
N GLU A 671 36.58 -42.24 -15.27
CA GLU A 671 35.16 -42.52 -15.10
C GLU A 671 34.46 -41.19 -14.85
N GLY A 672 33.99 -40.56 -15.94
CA GLY A 672 33.30 -39.25 -15.87
C GLY A 672 32.14 -39.21 -14.87
N ARG A 673 31.55 -38.02 -14.67
CA ARG A 673 30.61 -37.77 -13.57
C ARG A 673 29.50 -38.82 -13.42
N LYS A 674 29.14 -39.15 -12.18
CA LYS A 674 27.93 -39.88 -11.83
C LYS A 674 26.93 -38.92 -11.17
N SER A 675 25.67 -38.95 -11.59
CA SER A 675 24.60 -38.18 -10.95
C SER A 675 23.92 -39.03 -9.88
N LEU A 676 23.67 -38.44 -8.71
CA LEU A 676 22.93 -39.06 -7.63
C LEU A 676 21.72 -38.21 -7.23
N SER A 677 20.67 -38.89 -6.77
CA SER A 677 19.48 -38.28 -6.18
C SER A 677 18.99 -39.18 -5.05
N VAL A 678 19.06 -38.70 -3.81
CA VAL A 678 18.60 -39.44 -2.63
C VAL A 678 17.52 -38.66 -1.89
N SER A 679 16.46 -39.34 -1.47
CA SER A 679 15.36 -38.66 -0.76
C SER A 679 15.79 -38.19 0.62
N VAL A 680 15.68 -36.89 0.87
CA VAL A 680 15.90 -36.26 2.18
C VAL A 680 14.58 -36.00 2.91
N ALA A 681 13.47 -36.51 2.39
CA ALA A 681 12.15 -36.27 2.94
C ALA A 681 12.08 -36.75 4.41
N GLY A 682 11.77 -35.81 5.31
CA GLY A 682 11.69 -36.06 6.75
C GLY A 682 13.02 -36.42 7.42
N LYS A 683 14.17 -36.27 6.74
CA LYS A 683 15.49 -36.55 7.30
C LYS A 683 16.00 -35.37 8.10
N THR A 684 16.76 -35.67 9.16
CA THR A 684 17.28 -34.65 10.09
C THR A 684 18.73 -34.28 9.80
N GLU A 685 19.51 -35.21 9.26
CA GLU A 685 20.92 -35.02 8.91
C GLU A 685 21.23 -35.55 7.51
N LEU A 686 21.97 -34.75 6.73
CA LEU A 686 22.67 -35.18 5.51
C LEU A 686 24.17 -35.23 5.80
N ARG A 687 24.80 -36.38 5.56
CA ARG A 687 26.25 -36.56 5.72
C ARG A 687 26.87 -37.06 4.42
N LEU A 688 27.84 -36.30 3.91
CA LEU A 688 28.60 -36.57 2.70
C LEU A 688 29.98 -37.08 3.09
N VAL A 689 30.37 -38.22 2.55
CA VAL A 689 31.65 -38.89 2.84
C VAL A 689 32.34 -39.22 1.53
N VAL A 690 33.64 -38.97 1.45
CA VAL A 690 34.50 -39.47 0.38
C VAL A 690 35.60 -40.32 1.00
N THR A 691 35.80 -41.55 0.52
CA THR A 691 36.88 -42.43 0.97
C THR A 691 37.93 -42.63 -0.13
N ASP A 692 39.17 -42.89 0.26
CA ASP A 692 40.24 -43.36 -0.65
C ASP A 692 39.81 -44.67 -1.34
N GLY A 693 40.03 -44.73 -2.65
CA GLY A 693 39.71 -45.87 -3.52
C GLY A 693 40.79 -46.96 -3.54
N GLY A 694 41.91 -46.76 -2.83
CA GLY A 694 42.92 -47.77 -2.53
C GLY A 694 44.26 -47.61 -3.26
N ASP A 695 44.49 -46.49 -3.96
CA ASP A 695 45.79 -46.10 -4.50
C ASP A 695 46.52 -45.04 -3.64
N GLY A 696 45.93 -44.66 -2.52
CA GLY A 696 46.46 -43.65 -1.62
C GLY A 696 46.04 -42.26 -2.06
N ASN A 697 46.08 -41.30 -1.12
CA ASN A 697 45.30 -40.09 -1.28
C ASN A 697 45.96 -38.94 -2.08
N GLY A 698 47.13 -39.14 -2.71
CA GLY A 698 47.91 -38.02 -3.27
C GLY A 698 47.26 -37.22 -4.39
N TYR A 699 46.16 -37.72 -4.99
CA TYR A 699 45.44 -37.07 -6.09
C TYR A 699 43.91 -37.16 -5.92
N ASP A 700 43.42 -37.35 -4.68
CA ASP A 700 42.01 -37.63 -4.43
C ASP A 700 41.15 -36.35 -4.32
N HIS A 701 41.28 -35.46 -5.30
CA HIS A 701 40.48 -34.24 -5.43
C HIS A 701 39.08 -34.63 -5.90
N ALA A 702 38.12 -34.61 -4.99
CA ALA A 702 36.77 -35.12 -5.20
C ALA A 702 35.73 -34.01 -5.08
N ASP A 703 34.78 -34.00 -6.01
CA ASP A 703 33.82 -32.90 -6.12
C ASP A 703 32.38 -33.34 -5.98
N TRP A 704 31.62 -32.59 -5.18
CA TRP A 704 30.17 -32.61 -5.13
C TRP A 704 29.61 -31.47 -5.99
N GLY A 705 29.64 -31.67 -7.31
CA GLY A 705 29.18 -30.71 -8.32
C GLY A 705 27.68 -30.45 -8.28
N ALA A 706 27.29 -29.17 -8.23
CA ALA A 706 25.91 -28.71 -8.18
C ALA A 706 25.05 -29.35 -7.07
N GLY A 707 25.68 -29.72 -5.95
CA GLY A 707 25.01 -30.28 -4.79
C GLY A 707 23.88 -29.35 -4.30
N ARG A 708 22.65 -29.85 -4.25
CA ARG A 708 21.48 -29.09 -3.77
C ARG A 708 20.48 -29.95 -3.04
N ILE A 709 19.75 -29.33 -2.12
CA ILE A 709 18.68 -29.95 -1.36
C ILE A 709 17.36 -29.32 -1.76
N THR A 710 16.38 -30.14 -2.10
CA THR A 710 15.05 -29.66 -2.49
C THR A 710 14.05 -29.77 -1.33
N GLY A 711 13.07 -28.86 -1.32
CA GLY A 711 12.00 -28.84 -0.33
C GLY A 711 12.38 -28.40 1.10
N CYS A 712 13.46 -27.64 1.33
CA CYS A 712 13.90 -27.17 2.66
C CYS A 712 13.78 -25.64 2.86
N GLY A 713 12.56 -25.12 3.14
CA GLY A 713 12.27 -23.72 3.58
C GLY A 713 12.36 -22.62 2.49
N SER A 714 11.47 -21.61 2.37
CA SER A 714 10.37 -21.14 3.23
C SER A 714 9.27 -20.36 2.46
N ALA A 715 8.10 -20.97 2.26
CA ALA A 715 6.74 -20.38 2.36
C ALA A 715 5.72 -21.53 2.62
N PRO A 716 4.70 -21.37 3.50
CA PRO A 716 3.86 -22.47 3.96
C PRO A 716 2.88 -23.01 2.90
N PRO A 717 2.59 -24.33 2.91
CA PRO A 717 1.60 -24.94 2.03
C PRO A 717 0.20 -24.45 2.34
N VAL A 718 -0.62 -24.24 1.28
CA VAL A 718 -2.07 -24.13 1.40
C VAL A 718 -2.56 -25.26 2.32
N VAL A 719 -3.20 -24.90 3.43
CA VAL A 719 -3.73 -25.88 4.38
C VAL A 719 -4.78 -26.73 3.65
N SER A 720 -4.39 -27.94 3.27
CA SER A 720 -5.26 -28.92 2.60
C SER A 720 -5.61 -30.03 3.58
N ILE A 721 -6.78 -29.91 4.20
CA ILE A 721 -7.38 -31.02 4.94
C ILE A 721 -7.94 -31.98 3.90
N THR A 722 -7.38 -33.20 3.84
CA THR A 722 -7.82 -34.24 2.90
C THR A 722 -8.18 -35.52 3.65
N ASN A 723 -8.81 -36.48 2.98
CA ASN A 723 -9.16 -37.79 3.54
C ASN A 723 -9.93 -37.69 4.88
N LEU A 724 -10.82 -36.70 5.01
CA LEU A 724 -11.70 -36.59 6.17
C LEU A 724 -12.55 -37.87 6.26
N SER A 725 -12.33 -38.65 7.31
CA SER A 725 -13.08 -39.86 7.63
C SER A 725 -13.60 -39.75 9.05
N VAL A 726 -14.92 -39.84 9.18
CA VAL A 726 -15.63 -39.80 10.45
C VAL A 726 -16.13 -41.21 10.74
N LYS A 727 -15.77 -41.75 11.90
CA LYS A 727 -16.10 -43.14 12.28
C LYS A 727 -17.53 -43.30 12.77
N ASP A 728 -18.16 -42.19 13.13
CA ASP A 728 -19.61 -42.11 13.31
C ASP A 728 -20.31 -42.08 11.93
N THR A 729 -20.48 -43.25 11.33
CA THR A 729 -21.00 -43.39 9.96
C THR A 729 -22.41 -42.85 9.80
N ALA A 730 -23.20 -42.79 10.88
CA ALA A 730 -24.56 -42.26 10.86
C ALA A 730 -24.58 -40.75 10.59
N ASN A 731 -23.57 -40.01 11.07
CA ASN A 731 -23.50 -38.55 10.99
C ASN A 731 -22.37 -38.07 10.07
N ALA A 732 -21.58 -38.97 9.48
CA ALA A 732 -20.39 -38.62 8.68
C ALA A 732 -20.68 -37.69 7.48
N ALA A 733 -21.89 -37.73 6.92
CA ALA A 733 -22.29 -36.89 5.79
C ALA A 733 -22.43 -35.39 6.16
N ASP A 734 -22.66 -35.10 7.44
CA ASP A 734 -22.83 -33.74 7.96
C ASP A 734 -21.48 -33.06 8.28
N TRP A 735 -20.40 -33.85 8.29
CA TRP A 735 -19.05 -33.33 8.44
C TRP A 735 -18.50 -32.87 7.08
N SER A 736 -17.89 -31.68 7.05
CA SER A 736 -17.28 -31.17 5.81
C SER A 736 -16.05 -30.32 6.08
N VAL A 737 -15.05 -30.45 5.21
CA VAL A 737 -13.92 -29.52 5.19
C VAL A 737 -14.41 -28.18 4.66
N ARG A 738 -14.06 -27.11 5.37
CA ARG A 738 -14.36 -25.73 5.04
C ARG A 738 -13.08 -24.91 5.01
N THR A 739 -13.12 -23.80 4.31
CA THR A 739 -12.05 -22.83 4.23
C THR A 739 -12.53 -21.48 4.72
N ASN A 740 -11.59 -20.57 4.97
CA ASN A 740 -11.85 -19.18 5.35
C ASN A 740 -12.75 -19.04 6.60
N LEU A 741 -12.32 -19.61 7.74
CA LEU A 741 -13.04 -19.49 9.00
C LEU A 741 -13.26 -18.02 9.40
N GLN A 742 -14.52 -17.61 9.55
CA GLN A 742 -14.90 -16.23 9.91
C GLN A 742 -16.25 -16.17 10.63
N ASN A 743 -16.55 -15.02 11.25
CA ASN A 743 -17.88 -14.75 11.81
C ASN A 743 -18.98 -14.96 10.74
N GLY A 744 -20.12 -15.52 11.14
CA GLY A 744 -21.21 -15.86 10.24
C GLY A 744 -21.09 -17.26 9.62
N ASN A 745 -19.95 -17.94 9.71
CA ASN A 745 -19.83 -19.33 9.29
C ASN A 745 -20.65 -20.27 10.20
N GLN A 746 -21.25 -21.30 9.61
CA GLN A 746 -22.07 -22.29 10.32
C GLN A 746 -21.28 -23.51 10.76
N VAL A 747 -21.26 -23.76 12.05
CA VAL A 747 -20.38 -24.72 12.72
C VAL A 747 -20.75 -26.18 12.48
N TYR A 748 -22.06 -26.49 12.39
CA TYR A 748 -22.54 -27.86 12.29
C TYR A 748 -23.29 -28.17 10.99
N GLY A 749 -23.10 -29.37 10.47
CA GLY A 749 -23.79 -29.94 9.31
C GLY A 749 -25.30 -30.09 9.50
N ASP A 750 -25.63 -30.74 10.61
CA ASP A 750 -26.93 -31.24 11.05
C ASP A 750 -27.78 -30.20 11.79
N ARG A 751 -27.16 -29.17 12.39
CA ARG A 751 -27.85 -28.09 13.10
C ARG A 751 -27.22 -26.72 12.81
N THR A 752 -28.02 -25.66 12.88
CA THR A 752 -27.52 -24.29 12.65
C THR A 752 -26.99 -23.67 13.93
N PHE A 753 -25.67 -23.53 14.00
CA PHE A 753 -24.96 -22.74 15.00
C PHE A 753 -24.02 -21.83 14.23
N THR A 754 -24.00 -20.55 14.55
CA THR A 754 -23.21 -19.57 13.80
C THR A 754 -22.08 -19.05 14.67
N PHE A 755 -20.87 -18.97 14.12
CA PHE A 755 -19.79 -18.26 14.79
C PHE A 755 -20.11 -16.78 14.91
N THR A 756 -20.21 -16.27 16.12
CA THR A 756 -20.42 -14.84 16.40
C THR A 756 -19.12 -14.14 16.79
N THR A 757 -18.10 -14.89 17.19
CA THR A 757 -16.77 -14.36 17.48
C THR A 757 -15.71 -15.39 17.13
N VAL A 758 -14.87 -15.09 16.14
CA VAL A 758 -13.68 -15.84 15.72
C VAL A 758 -12.44 -14.99 16.00
N PRO A 759 -11.49 -15.44 16.84
CA PRO A 759 -10.29 -14.68 17.14
C PRO A 759 -9.33 -14.68 15.94
N SER A 760 -8.56 -13.60 15.78
CA SER A 760 -7.59 -13.43 14.68
C SER A 760 -6.57 -14.58 14.59
N LEU A 761 -6.29 -15.23 15.72
CA LEU A 761 -5.43 -16.42 15.82
C LEU A 761 -5.81 -17.50 14.80
N VAL A 762 -7.11 -17.72 14.57
CA VAL A 762 -7.64 -18.80 13.71
C VAL A 762 -8.52 -18.30 12.56
N ALA A 763 -8.68 -16.97 12.42
CA ALA A 763 -9.41 -16.38 11.30
C ALA A 763 -8.74 -16.71 9.95
N GLY A 764 -9.55 -17.00 8.94
CA GLY A 764 -9.10 -17.36 7.58
C GLY A 764 -8.62 -18.82 7.41
N SER A 765 -8.49 -19.58 8.50
CA SER A 765 -7.99 -20.97 8.47
C SER A 765 -8.92 -21.95 7.76
N ALA A 766 -8.36 -23.09 7.33
CA ALA A 766 -9.15 -24.27 7.01
C ALA A 766 -9.65 -24.91 8.30
N TRP A 767 -10.85 -25.49 8.26
CA TRP A 767 -11.48 -26.06 9.43
C TRP A 767 -12.46 -27.16 9.04
N ILE A 768 -12.89 -27.95 10.01
CA ILE A 768 -13.86 -29.02 9.79
C ILE A 768 -15.16 -28.59 10.44
N ARG A 769 -16.18 -28.39 9.61
CA ARG A 769 -17.58 -28.28 10.05
C ARG A 769 -17.98 -29.67 10.55
N THR A 770 -18.33 -29.77 11.81
CA THR A 770 -18.61 -31.04 12.49
C THR A 770 -20.11 -31.36 12.49
N ALA A 771 -20.54 -32.51 12.98
CA ALA A 771 -21.96 -32.76 13.29
C ALA A 771 -22.15 -32.68 14.81
N ASN A 772 -23.18 -31.95 15.25
CA ASN A 772 -23.50 -31.81 16.66
C ASN A 772 -23.88 -33.17 17.29
N ASP A 773 -24.58 -34.01 16.55
CA ASP A 773 -25.08 -35.29 17.05
C ASP A 773 -23.96 -36.33 17.26
N SER A 774 -22.78 -36.13 16.67
CA SER A 774 -21.60 -36.98 16.89
C SER A 774 -20.98 -36.87 18.29
N LYS A 775 -21.45 -35.95 19.15
CA LYS A 775 -20.93 -35.79 20.52
C LYS A 775 -21.12 -37.01 21.41
N THR A 776 -22.02 -37.94 21.07
CA THR A 776 -22.24 -39.17 21.84
C THR A 776 -21.43 -40.37 21.34
N PHE A 777 -20.66 -40.21 20.25
CA PHE A 777 -19.87 -41.30 19.68
C PHE A 777 -18.66 -41.63 20.56
N THR A 778 -18.53 -42.90 20.95
CA THR A 778 -17.48 -43.38 21.86
C THR A 778 -16.33 -44.11 21.17
N GLY A 779 -16.40 -44.31 19.84
CA GLY A 779 -15.31 -44.94 19.09
C GLY A 779 -14.07 -44.04 19.03
N ASN A 780 -12.89 -44.66 19.10
CA ASN A 780 -11.60 -43.97 19.06
C ASN A 780 -10.75 -44.47 17.88
N PRO A 781 -10.37 -43.60 16.93
CA PRO A 781 -10.72 -42.18 16.83
C PRO A 781 -12.15 -41.92 16.37
N ALA A 782 -12.66 -40.73 16.67
CA ALA A 782 -13.95 -40.28 16.16
C ALA A 782 -13.81 -39.69 14.74
N VAL A 783 -12.73 -38.95 14.51
CA VAL A 783 -12.42 -38.37 13.21
C VAL A 783 -10.93 -38.52 12.90
N THR A 784 -10.66 -38.87 11.66
CA THR A 784 -9.31 -38.84 11.09
C THR A 784 -9.31 -37.96 9.86
N PHE A 785 -8.23 -37.23 9.64
CA PHE A 785 -7.99 -36.48 8.41
C PHE A 785 -6.50 -36.42 8.14
N SER A 786 -6.11 -36.13 6.91
CA SER A 786 -4.71 -35.99 6.53
C SER A 786 -4.34 -34.53 6.37
N ILE A 787 -3.16 -34.17 6.86
CA ILE A 787 -2.51 -32.87 6.59
C ILE A 787 -1.25 -33.09 5.77
N GLY A 788 -1.07 -32.29 4.71
CA GLY A 788 0.03 -32.43 3.76
C GLY A 788 1.39 -31.93 4.25
N ALA A 789 1.44 -31.26 5.40
CA ALA A 789 2.64 -30.76 6.05
C ALA A 789 2.42 -30.70 7.57
N ALA A 790 3.48 -30.39 8.33
CA ALA A 790 3.31 -30.12 9.75
C ALA A 790 2.43 -28.87 9.94
N GLN A 791 1.34 -28.99 10.68
CA GLN A 791 0.35 -27.92 10.91
C GLN A 791 -0.01 -27.82 12.39
N ASP A 792 -0.43 -26.64 12.82
CA ASP A 792 -1.05 -26.48 14.12
C ASP A 792 -2.52 -26.89 13.99
N VAL A 793 -2.92 -27.90 14.75
CA VAL A 793 -4.33 -28.28 14.87
C VAL A 793 -4.85 -27.67 16.17
N TYR A 794 -5.94 -26.93 16.05
CA TYR A 794 -6.66 -26.36 17.17
C TYR A 794 -7.94 -27.16 17.40
N VAL A 795 -8.19 -27.50 18.66
CA VAL A 795 -9.46 -28.04 19.11
C VAL A 795 -10.12 -27.01 20.02
N GLY A 796 -11.30 -26.54 19.62
CA GLY A 796 -12.15 -25.75 20.50
C GLY A 796 -12.93 -26.70 21.42
N ALA A 797 -12.69 -26.66 22.72
CA ALA A 797 -13.44 -27.44 23.70
C ALA A 797 -14.48 -26.56 24.36
N ASN A 798 -15.74 -27.01 24.38
CA ASN A 798 -16.83 -26.25 24.98
C ASN A 798 -16.65 -26.13 26.51
N ASP A 799 -16.74 -24.91 27.02
CA ASP A 799 -16.43 -24.59 28.42
C ASP A 799 -17.50 -25.08 29.43
N ILE A 800 -18.65 -25.59 28.95
CA ILE A 800 -19.75 -26.05 29.82
C ILE A 800 -19.56 -27.46 30.40
N GLY A 801 -18.53 -28.19 29.98
CA GLY A 801 -18.28 -29.56 30.42
C GLY A 801 -16.80 -29.90 30.50
N PRO A 802 -16.44 -31.05 31.08
CA PRO A 802 -15.05 -31.43 31.24
C PRO A 802 -14.38 -31.63 29.88
N LYS A 803 -13.15 -31.14 29.76
CA LYS A 803 -12.29 -31.36 28.61
C LYS A 803 -11.95 -32.85 28.46
N PRO A 804 -11.93 -33.43 27.24
CA PRO A 804 -11.57 -34.81 27.03
C PRO A 804 -10.18 -35.13 27.55
N SER A 805 -10.01 -36.33 28.10
CA SER A 805 -8.72 -36.79 28.61
C SER A 805 -7.63 -36.89 27.54
N TRP A 806 -7.99 -36.97 26.25
CA TRP A 806 -7.02 -36.99 25.14
C TRP A 806 -6.55 -35.59 24.72
N ILE A 807 -7.23 -34.52 25.15
CA ILE A 807 -6.66 -33.18 25.12
C ILE A 807 -5.83 -33.03 26.42
N ASP A 808 -4.75 -33.79 26.51
CA ASP A 808 -3.89 -33.88 27.68
C ASP A 808 -2.89 -32.69 27.75
N ALA A 809 -1.86 -32.82 28.59
CA ALA A 809 -0.82 -31.81 28.77
C ALA A 809 0.00 -31.51 27.49
N THR A 810 -0.11 -32.33 26.44
CA THR A 810 0.56 -32.07 25.15
C THR A 810 -0.18 -31.04 24.29
N TRP A 811 -1.39 -30.65 24.70
CA TRP A 811 -2.15 -29.56 24.07
C TRP A 811 -2.00 -28.27 24.86
N VAL A 812 -1.51 -27.24 24.19
CA VAL A 812 -1.26 -25.92 24.77
C VAL A 812 -2.54 -25.09 24.70
N ASP A 813 -2.98 -24.55 25.83
CA ASP A 813 -4.07 -23.56 25.85
C ASP A 813 -3.59 -22.25 25.19
N SER A 814 -4.36 -21.76 24.24
CA SER A 814 -4.04 -20.50 23.56
C SER A 814 -4.50 -19.25 24.33
N GLY A 815 -5.34 -19.42 25.35
CA GLY A 815 -5.97 -18.32 26.08
C GLY A 815 -6.98 -17.53 25.25
N GLN A 816 -7.40 -18.05 24.08
CA GLN A 816 -8.34 -17.42 23.17
C GLN A 816 -9.61 -18.29 23.06
N ASN A 817 -10.75 -17.61 22.89
CA ASN A 817 -12.04 -18.26 22.82
C ASN A 817 -12.71 -18.01 21.46
N ILE A 818 -13.49 -18.99 21.00
CA ILE A 818 -14.40 -18.85 19.88
C ILE A 818 -15.84 -19.01 20.39
N VAL A 819 -16.75 -18.18 19.88
CA VAL A 819 -18.14 -18.11 20.38
C VAL A 819 -19.11 -18.47 19.27
N THR A 820 -20.10 -19.30 19.60
CA THR A 820 -21.21 -19.65 18.70
C THR A 820 -22.55 -19.25 19.28
N LEU A 821 -23.54 -19.07 18.40
CA LEU A 821 -24.93 -18.78 18.74
C LEU A 821 -25.86 -19.83 18.15
N GLU A 822 -26.72 -20.40 19.00
CA GLU A 822 -27.75 -21.37 18.62
C GLU A 822 -28.98 -20.67 18.02
N ALA A 823 -29.78 -21.43 17.27
CA ALA A 823 -31.04 -20.94 16.72
C ALA A 823 -32.07 -20.52 17.79
N ASP A 824 -31.97 -21.02 19.02
CA ASP A 824 -32.81 -20.63 20.16
C ASP A 824 -32.28 -19.42 20.96
N GLY A 825 -31.15 -18.83 20.52
CA GLY A 825 -30.51 -17.67 21.13
C GLY A 825 -29.47 -17.99 22.20
N THR A 826 -29.21 -19.26 22.50
CA THR A 826 -28.18 -19.68 23.46
C THR A 826 -26.77 -19.43 22.90
N SER A 827 -25.88 -18.80 23.68
CA SER A 827 -24.46 -18.62 23.30
C SER A 827 -23.57 -19.69 23.93
N ARG A 828 -22.58 -20.19 23.17
CA ARG A 828 -21.64 -21.23 23.60
C ARG A 828 -20.21 -20.75 23.36
N THR A 829 -19.37 -20.88 24.37
CA THR A 829 -17.94 -20.51 24.31
C THR A 829 -17.08 -21.76 24.26
N TYR A 830 -16.05 -21.73 23.42
CA TYR A 830 -15.07 -22.80 23.30
C TYR A 830 -13.67 -22.24 23.48
N SER A 831 -12.96 -22.74 24.49
CA SER A 831 -11.54 -22.47 24.67
C SER A 831 -10.70 -23.22 23.62
N LEU A 832 -9.76 -22.52 22.98
CA LEU A 832 -8.93 -23.07 21.90
C LEU A 832 -7.64 -23.69 22.44
N PHE A 833 -7.46 -24.99 22.20
CA PHE A 833 -6.25 -25.73 22.53
C PHE A 833 -5.48 -26.13 21.27
N ARG A 834 -4.18 -25.86 21.25
CA ARG A 834 -3.28 -26.08 20.12
C ARG A 834 -2.38 -27.28 20.35
N LYS A 835 -2.21 -28.10 19.33
CA LYS A 835 -1.11 -29.07 19.25
C LYS A 835 -0.54 -29.09 17.83
N ARG A 836 0.78 -29.10 17.75
CA ARG A 836 1.51 -29.23 16.48
C ARG A 836 1.48 -30.70 16.06
N PHE A 837 1.01 -30.97 14.85
CA PHE A 837 1.06 -32.29 14.23
C PHE A 837 2.04 -32.25 13.07
N ASN A 838 2.80 -33.34 12.88
CA ASN A 838 3.59 -33.55 11.66
C ASN A 838 2.66 -33.94 10.49
N ALA A 839 3.17 -33.86 9.26
CA ALA A 839 2.44 -34.31 8.07
C ALA A 839 1.94 -35.76 8.24
N GLY A 840 0.73 -36.05 7.76
CA GLY A 840 0.13 -37.38 7.86
C GLY A 840 -1.27 -37.38 8.46
N MET A 841 -1.71 -38.54 8.93
CA MET A 841 -3.04 -38.73 9.48
C MET A 841 -3.11 -38.16 10.91
N VAL A 842 -3.94 -37.14 11.09
CA VAL A 842 -4.38 -36.66 12.39
C VAL A 842 -5.58 -37.48 12.81
N SER A 843 -5.58 -37.91 14.06
CA SER A 843 -6.57 -38.81 14.65
C SER A 843 -7.06 -38.18 15.94
N LEU A 844 -8.31 -37.70 15.96
CA LEU A 844 -8.92 -37.01 17.09
C LEU A 844 -10.12 -37.79 17.63
N GLY A 845 -10.32 -37.71 18.93
CA GLY A 845 -11.35 -38.44 19.66
C GLY A 845 -10.77 -39.51 20.60
N PRO A 846 -11.65 -40.23 21.32
CA PRO A 846 -13.11 -40.23 21.18
C PRO A 846 -13.73 -38.93 21.72
N TRP A 847 -14.90 -38.53 21.22
CA TRP A 847 -15.59 -37.34 21.76
C TRP A 847 -16.23 -37.62 23.14
N GLY A 848 -16.49 -38.90 23.44
CA GLY A 848 -16.88 -39.40 24.76
C GLY A 848 -18.35 -39.17 25.09
N SER A 849 -18.92 -39.93 26.04
CA SER A 849 -20.34 -39.86 26.39
C SER A 849 -20.68 -38.69 27.32
N GLY A 850 -20.32 -37.47 26.94
CA GLY A 850 -20.50 -36.25 27.73
C GLY A 850 -21.03 -35.08 26.90
N SER A 851 -21.65 -34.11 27.56
CA SER A 851 -22.39 -32.99 26.97
C SER A 851 -21.55 -31.94 26.21
N SER A 852 -20.27 -32.21 25.92
CA SER A 852 -19.34 -31.24 25.34
C SER A 852 -19.16 -31.46 23.84
N MET A 853 -19.25 -30.36 23.09
CA MET A 853 -19.02 -30.31 21.64
C MET A 853 -17.62 -29.77 21.33
N TYR A 854 -17.12 -30.05 20.13
CA TYR A 854 -15.78 -29.64 19.73
C TYR A 854 -15.70 -29.07 18.32
N LEU A 855 -14.71 -28.21 18.14
CA LEU A 855 -14.38 -27.54 16.87
C LEU A 855 -12.99 -27.99 16.45
N ILE A 856 -12.76 -28.18 15.16
CA ILE A 856 -11.44 -28.56 14.64
C ILE A 856 -11.01 -27.55 13.58
N ILE A 857 -9.85 -26.93 13.81
CA ILE A 857 -9.28 -25.91 12.92
C ILE A 857 -7.83 -26.29 12.63
N VAL A 858 -7.38 -26.11 11.40
CA VAL A 858 -6.00 -26.45 10.97
C VAL A 858 -5.36 -25.20 10.39
N LYS A 859 -4.18 -24.84 10.88
CA LYS A 859 -3.45 -23.64 10.48
C LYS A 859 -1.97 -23.89 10.25
#